data_AF-A0A6L5Y5N4-F1
#
_entry.id   AF-A0A6L5Y5N4-F1
#
_cell.length_a   1.000
_cell.length_b   1.000
_cell.length_c   1.000
_cell.angle_alpha   90.00
_cell.angle_beta   90.00
_cell.angle_gamma   90.00
#
_symmetry.space_group_name_H-M   'P 1'
#
loop_
_entity.id
_entity.type
_entity.pdbx_description
1 polymer ?
#
loop_
_entity_poly.entity_id
_entity_poly.type
_entity_poly.pdbx_seq_one_letter_code
_entity_poly.pdbx_strand_id
1 'polypeptide(L)'
;MPIKVPNNLPAVDTLTKENVFVMTDARAMTQDIRPLHILLLNLMPTKIETETQLTRLLGNTPLQIELELLQTSTHKAHNVSQEHMLAFYKTFHEIRNNYYDGMIITGAPVELMEFEEVEYWDELCEIMEWSKSHVHSTFHICWGAQAALYYHYGIPKHVLPKKLSGVYEHHLDYKNGMLFRGFDDVFYVPHSRNTTVNREDIEAVSELKVIASSPEAGVFAVKSENDRQIFVMGHSEYDWDTLLNEYLRDKKAGLEPAVPDHYFPEDDDTQPPVVRWRSCANLLYSNWLNYFVYQSTPYDISTISREDLAPALQERADLKVAKFGGTSLATAAQFRKVAEILREDPARRYIVVSAPGKRRKDDVKITDMLIECAGNPELMDQRFIDITSRFREIVRGLKLSFDLDAEMEKIRREYEQNGSDAFLISRGENLCARIMAEYVGADFVDAAELILFDGQGNFLEKESRRRIAEVLSGHERAVIPGFYGSGPDGRIVTFSRGGSDITGAAVSAGVTADIYENWTDVSGLLMADPKVVKNPLPVPVITYKELRELAFMGAEVMHEDVVFPVRKMGIPINIRNTDRPQDPGTLIVKNADYYPSLLKISGISGGTGYASIVVEKERLNEDEALRTTVMRIFGEQRIPILNILTGVDSLNIFVNEKDIRGHVRELTAQIRSAVNADKVTAATGIAMIAVVSRFMSSSPAIGAKVLTALASRRINVRMIDYGVEGISTLVGIDEGDYENGVRAIYTEFIKK
;
A
#
# COMPACT_ATOMS: atom_id res chain seq x y z
N MET A 1 20.20 0.10 14.76
CA MET A 1 20.12 1.00 13.59
C MET A 1 20.47 0.23 12.36
N PRO A 2 19.72 0.38 11.26
CA PRO A 2 20.16 -0.21 10.02
C PRO A 2 21.48 0.42 9.60
N ILE A 3 22.39 -0.43 9.15
CA ILE A 3 23.62 0.05 8.53
C ILE A 3 23.22 0.59 7.17
N LYS A 4 23.54 1.86 6.94
CA LYS A 4 23.55 2.45 5.60
C LYS A 4 24.61 1.71 4.80
N VAL A 5 24.18 0.81 3.94
CA VAL A 5 25.09 0.06 3.08
C VAL A 5 24.94 0.54 1.65
N PRO A 6 26.02 0.54 0.88
CA PRO A 6 25.92 0.65 -0.56
C PRO A 6 24.99 -0.47 -1.03
N ASN A 7 23.82 -0.07 -1.47
CA ASN A 7 22.97 -0.62 -2.51
C ASN A 7 23.42 -1.87 -3.32
N ASN A 8 24.71 -1.97 -3.63
CA ASN A 8 25.33 -3.06 -4.42
C ASN A 8 26.22 -4.00 -3.59
N LEU A 9 26.27 -3.87 -2.26
CA LEU A 9 27.03 -4.73 -1.38
C LEU A 9 26.43 -6.15 -1.44
N PRO A 10 27.15 -7.18 -1.91
CA PRO A 10 26.62 -8.54 -2.03
C PRO A 10 26.12 -9.12 -0.69
N ALA A 11 26.61 -8.57 0.42
CA ALA A 11 26.12 -8.90 1.75
C ALA A 11 24.65 -8.50 1.93
N VAL A 12 24.08 -7.52 1.23
CA VAL A 12 22.67 -7.09 1.39
C VAL A 12 21.70 -8.26 1.21
N ASP A 13 21.86 -9.06 0.15
CA ASP A 13 20.98 -10.20 -0.13
C ASP A 13 21.14 -11.31 0.92
N THR A 14 22.37 -11.50 1.43
CA THR A 14 22.69 -12.52 2.45
C THR A 14 22.14 -12.07 3.80
N LEU A 15 22.45 -10.85 4.21
CA LEU A 15 21.96 -10.19 5.41
C LEU A 15 20.43 -10.13 5.39
N THR A 16 19.77 -9.77 4.29
CA THR A 16 18.31 -9.75 4.22
C THR A 16 17.71 -11.15 4.41
N LYS A 17 18.29 -12.20 3.80
CA LYS A 17 17.88 -13.60 4.00
C LYS A 17 18.13 -14.12 5.42
N GLU A 18 19.17 -13.62 6.07
CA GLU A 18 19.51 -13.91 7.47
C GLU A 18 18.73 -13.03 8.46
N ASN A 19 17.74 -12.28 7.99
CA ASN A 19 17.04 -11.29 8.79
C ASN A 19 18.03 -10.35 9.51
N VAL A 20 18.93 -9.69 8.78
CA VAL A 20 19.75 -8.55 9.22
C VAL A 20 19.39 -7.31 8.38
N PHE A 21 18.90 -6.26 9.04
CA PHE A 21 18.28 -5.13 8.33
C PHE A 21 19.37 -4.18 7.89
N VAL A 22 19.45 -4.01 6.59
CA VAL A 22 20.36 -3.08 5.96
C VAL A 22 19.53 -2.00 5.27
N MET A 23 19.86 -0.74 5.54
CA MET A 23 19.19 0.38 4.91
C MET A 23 20.00 0.76 3.70
N THR A 24 19.33 0.78 2.56
CA THR A 24 19.91 1.25 1.32
C THR A 24 20.08 2.77 1.37
N ASP A 25 21.08 3.28 0.65
CA ASP A 25 21.37 4.73 0.63
C ASP A 25 20.15 5.57 0.26
N ALA A 26 19.29 5.04 -0.63
CA ALA A 26 18.07 5.71 -1.07
C ALA A 26 16.99 5.81 0.03
N ARG A 27 16.83 4.77 0.86
CA ARG A 27 15.88 4.79 1.98
C ARG A 27 16.34 5.75 3.08
N ALA A 28 17.65 5.85 3.31
CA ALA A 28 18.22 6.79 4.27
C ALA A 28 18.03 8.26 3.88
N MET A 29 17.93 8.57 2.57
CA MET A 29 17.79 9.95 2.07
C MET A 29 16.36 10.49 2.12
N THR A 30 15.36 9.63 2.02
CA THR A 30 13.93 10.02 2.08
C THR A 30 13.29 9.75 3.43
N GLN A 31 14.08 9.36 4.43
CA GLN A 31 13.57 9.06 5.75
C GLN A 31 13.43 10.36 6.54
N ASP A 32 12.19 10.77 6.78
CA ASP A 32 11.90 11.82 7.75
C ASP A 32 12.11 11.27 9.16
N ILE A 33 13.08 11.85 9.89
CA ILE A 33 13.44 11.43 11.24
C ILE A 33 12.81 12.40 12.24
N ARG A 34 11.95 11.89 13.12
CA ARG A 34 11.45 12.62 14.29
C ARG A 34 11.60 11.76 15.56
N PRO A 35 11.62 12.37 16.75
CA PRO A 35 11.49 11.63 18.00
C PRO A 35 10.21 10.79 18.00
N LEU A 36 10.30 9.59 18.58
CA LEU A 36 9.17 8.70 18.77
C LEU A 36 8.50 9.00 20.10
N HIS A 37 7.20 9.24 20.08
CA HIS A 37 6.37 9.47 21.26
C HIS A 37 5.87 8.12 21.77
N ILE A 38 6.43 7.66 22.87
CA ILE A 38 6.07 6.37 23.49
C ILE A 38 5.31 6.64 24.79
N LEU A 39 4.17 5.99 24.94
CA LEU A 39 3.36 6.04 26.15
C LEU A 39 3.62 4.79 27.03
N LEU A 40 3.82 4.96 28.32
CA LEU A 40 3.95 3.86 29.28
C LEU A 40 2.81 3.90 30.29
N LEU A 41 1.85 2.98 30.16
CA LEU A 41 0.86 2.70 31.20
C LEU A 41 1.48 1.75 32.24
N ASN A 42 1.93 2.34 33.34
CA ASN A 42 2.62 1.62 34.40
C ASN A 42 1.63 1.19 35.49
N LEU A 43 1.22 -0.08 35.45
CA LEU A 43 0.35 -0.74 36.42
C LEU A 43 1.12 -1.45 37.55
N MET A 44 2.46 -1.45 37.49
CA MET A 44 3.29 -2.10 38.50
C MET A 44 3.26 -1.36 39.85
N PRO A 45 3.44 -2.08 40.97
CA PRO A 45 3.50 -1.48 42.30
C PRO A 45 4.83 -0.75 42.54
N THR A 46 5.92 -1.21 41.94
CA THR A 46 7.28 -0.64 42.04
C THR A 46 7.57 0.29 40.86
N LYS A 47 6.77 1.35 40.73
CA LYS A 47 6.75 2.18 39.49
C LYS A 47 8.13 2.68 39.05
N ILE A 48 8.89 3.28 39.96
CA ILE A 48 10.22 3.85 39.66
C ILE A 48 11.20 2.78 39.17
N GLU A 49 11.13 1.57 39.73
CA GLU A 49 11.96 0.44 39.30
C GLU A 49 11.58 0.00 37.88
N THR A 50 10.28 -0.19 37.63
CA THR A 50 9.75 -0.55 36.30
C THR A 50 10.06 0.52 35.25
N GLU A 51 9.94 1.80 35.59
CA GLU A 51 10.34 2.92 34.73
C GLU A 51 11.82 2.82 34.35
N THR A 52 12.68 2.55 35.34
CA THR A 52 14.13 2.42 35.13
C THR A 52 14.46 1.24 34.24
N GLN A 53 13.81 0.10 34.46
CA GLN A 53 13.98 -1.12 33.67
C GLN A 53 13.61 -0.89 32.19
N LEU A 54 12.42 -0.35 31.93
CA LEU A 54 11.93 -0.11 30.58
C LEU A 54 12.71 1.01 29.89
N THR A 55 13.00 2.12 30.58
CA THR A 55 13.78 3.24 30.01
C THR A 55 15.18 2.78 29.62
N ARG A 56 15.79 1.84 30.35
CA ARG A 56 17.08 1.27 29.98
C ARG A 56 17.02 0.48 28.66
N LEU A 57 15.94 -0.27 28.43
CA LEU A 57 15.74 -1.03 27.19
C LEU A 57 15.43 -0.10 26.00
N LEU A 58 14.55 0.89 26.21
CA LEU A 58 14.19 1.86 25.18
C LEU A 58 15.37 2.78 24.84
N GLY A 59 16.17 3.17 25.83
CA GLY A 59 17.35 4.03 25.69
C GLY A 59 18.57 3.35 25.07
N ASN A 60 18.58 2.03 24.94
CA ASN A 60 19.64 1.27 24.26
C ASN A 60 19.45 1.22 22.73
N THR A 61 18.74 2.21 22.17
CA THR A 61 18.59 2.38 20.74
C THR A 61 19.12 3.75 20.31
N PRO A 62 19.60 3.88 19.06
CA PRO A 62 20.00 5.17 18.48
C PRO A 62 18.81 6.05 18.08
N LEU A 63 17.58 5.65 18.35
CA LEU A 63 16.37 6.43 18.08
C LEU A 63 16.14 7.42 19.21
N GLN A 64 15.69 8.64 18.86
CA GLN A 64 15.22 9.58 19.87
C GLN A 64 13.82 9.16 20.32
N ILE A 65 13.63 9.03 21.62
CA ILE A 65 12.36 8.59 22.23
C ILE A 65 11.94 9.64 23.27
N GLU A 66 10.72 10.13 23.12
CA GLU A 66 10.00 10.91 24.12
C GLU A 66 9.07 9.96 24.86
N LEU A 67 9.38 9.70 26.14
CA LEU A 67 8.60 8.79 26.97
C LEU A 67 7.64 9.59 27.86
N GLU A 68 6.35 9.28 27.78
CA GLU A 68 5.32 9.83 28.66
C GLU A 68 4.74 8.74 29.57
N LEU A 69 4.53 9.06 30.84
CA LEU A 69 4.06 8.11 31.85
C LEU A 69 2.57 8.29 32.11
N LEU A 70 1.80 7.20 32.01
CA LEU A 70 0.36 7.16 32.26
C LEU A 70 0.05 6.36 33.53
N GLN A 71 -0.85 6.90 34.35
CA GLN A 71 -1.46 6.22 35.48
C GLN A 71 -2.98 6.19 35.33
N THR A 72 -3.60 5.18 35.93
CA THR A 72 -5.05 5.12 36.16
C THR A 72 -5.44 6.18 37.20
N SER A 73 -6.49 6.93 36.93
CA SER A 73 -7.03 7.95 37.83
C SER A 73 -7.76 7.36 39.04
N THR A 74 -8.27 6.14 38.88
CA THR A 74 -9.06 5.41 39.89
C THR A 74 -8.20 4.81 40.99
N HIS A 75 -6.98 4.35 40.67
CA HIS A 75 -6.09 3.68 41.62
C HIS A 75 -4.97 4.60 42.16
N LYS A 76 -4.81 4.65 43.49
CA LYS A 76 -3.74 5.44 44.13
C LYS A 76 -2.50 4.59 44.41
N ALA A 77 -1.37 4.99 43.83
CA ALA A 77 -0.09 4.36 44.12
C ALA A 77 0.31 4.50 45.60
N HIS A 78 0.57 3.39 46.28
CA HIS A 78 0.95 3.36 47.69
C HIS A 78 2.47 3.37 47.94
N ASN A 79 3.26 2.98 46.94
CA ASN A 79 4.72 2.80 47.06
C ASN A 79 5.56 3.93 46.44
N VAL A 80 4.94 5.04 46.03
CA VAL A 80 5.58 6.15 45.32
C VAL A 80 5.10 7.48 45.92
N SER A 81 5.99 8.48 45.99
CA SER A 81 5.62 9.80 46.53
C SER A 81 4.60 10.48 45.62
N GLN A 82 3.62 11.15 46.23
CA GLN A 82 2.61 11.91 45.48
C GLN A 82 3.22 13.05 44.66
N GLU A 83 4.33 13.63 45.13
CA GLU A 83 5.10 14.64 44.38
C GLU A 83 5.65 14.08 43.05
N HIS A 84 6.18 12.86 43.05
CA HIS A 84 6.66 12.21 41.84
C HIS A 84 5.50 11.92 40.86
N MET A 85 4.39 11.40 41.38
CA MET A 85 3.19 11.15 40.56
C MET A 85 2.67 12.44 39.91
N LEU A 86 2.57 13.54 40.65
CA LEU A 86 2.11 14.84 40.11
C LEU A 86 3.08 15.47 39.10
N ALA A 87 4.38 15.23 39.26
CA ALA A 87 5.40 15.83 38.40
C ALA A 87 5.54 15.12 37.05
N PHE A 88 5.38 13.78 37.02
CA PHE A 88 5.77 12.97 35.85
C PHE A 88 4.63 12.17 35.22
N TYR A 89 3.58 11.85 35.97
CA TYR A 89 2.48 11.03 35.45
C TYR A 89 1.31 11.88 34.95
N LYS A 90 0.73 11.42 33.84
CA LYS A 90 -0.52 11.90 33.28
C LYS A 90 -1.65 10.93 33.58
N THR A 91 -2.87 11.46 33.55
CA THR A 91 -4.10 10.68 33.57
C THR A 91 -4.65 10.51 32.16
N PHE A 92 -5.51 9.51 31.95
CA PHE A 92 -6.12 9.27 30.63
C PHE A 92 -6.87 10.51 30.10
N HIS A 93 -7.55 11.25 30.98
CA HIS A 93 -8.26 12.48 30.62
C HIS A 93 -7.33 13.55 30.00
N GLU A 94 -6.08 13.65 30.45
CA GLU A 94 -5.11 14.63 29.94
C GLU A 94 -4.59 14.26 28.54
N ILE A 95 -4.52 12.97 28.23
CA ILE A 95 -3.86 12.46 27.02
C ILE A 95 -4.84 11.99 25.93
N ARG A 96 -6.14 11.89 26.21
CA ARG A 96 -7.13 11.29 25.30
C ARG A 96 -7.19 11.88 23.88
N ASN A 97 -6.70 13.12 23.70
CA ASN A 97 -6.66 13.81 22.41
C ASN A 97 -5.28 13.75 21.73
N ASN A 98 -4.29 13.13 22.37
CA ASN A 98 -2.94 12.97 21.86
C ASN A 98 -2.84 11.68 21.04
N TYR A 99 -1.76 11.58 20.26
CA TYR A 99 -1.42 10.40 19.47
C TYR A 99 0.00 9.95 19.83
N TYR A 100 0.24 8.64 19.80
CA TYR A 100 1.53 8.05 20.19
C TYR A 100 2.00 7.02 19.17
N ASP A 101 3.31 6.97 18.97
CA ASP A 101 3.96 6.05 18.03
C ASP A 101 3.93 4.62 18.58
N GLY A 102 4.03 4.49 19.90
CA GLY A 102 3.87 3.21 20.57
C GLY A 102 3.39 3.37 21.99
N MET A 103 2.85 2.29 22.53
CA MET A 103 2.42 2.22 23.93
C MET A 103 2.91 0.94 24.58
N ILE A 104 3.29 0.99 25.85
CA ILE A 104 3.60 -0.17 26.67
C ILE A 104 2.59 -0.25 27.81
N ILE A 105 1.99 -1.43 28.00
CA ILE A 105 1.13 -1.73 29.14
C ILE A 105 1.80 -2.81 29.99
N THR A 106 2.14 -2.47 31.24
CA THR A 106 2.90 -3.37 32.11
C THR A 106 2.01 -4.45 32.75
N GLY A 107 2.66 -5.40 33.44
CA GLY A 107 1.96 -6.28 34.37
C GLY A 107 1.37 -5.54 35.58
N ALA A 108 0.61 -6.26 36.38
CA ALA A 108 -0.01 -5.78 37.61
C ALA A 108 -0.15 -6.93 38.63
N PRO A 109 -0.10 -6.66 39.94
CA PRO A 109 -0.16 -7.69 41.00
C PRO A 109 -1.61 -8.05 41.36
N VAL A 110 -2.42 -8.33 40.35
CA VAL A 110 -3.88 -8.62 40.48
C VAL A 110 -4.26 -9.87 39.70
N GLU A 111 -3.31 -10.75 39.40
CA GLU A 111 -3.54 -11.86 38.47
C GLU A 111 -4.55 -12.90 38.96
N LEU A 112 -4.73 -13.05 40.29
CA LEU A 112 -5.69 -13.98 40.90
C LEU A 112 -7.12 -13.46 41.01
N MET A 113 -7.36 -12.17 40.76
CA MET A 113 -8.71 -11.59 40.70
C MET A 113 -9.30 -11.83 39.31
N GLU A 114 -10.62 -12.00 39.20
CA GLU A 114 -11.25 -11.93 37.87
C GLU A 114 -11.04 -10.54 37.27
N PHE A 115 -10.96 -10.43 35.94
CA PHE A 115 -10.60 -9.16 35.29
C PHE A 115 -11.57 -8.04 35.67
N GLU A 116 -12.86 -8.33 35.67
CA GLU A 116 -13.96 -7.42 36.01
C GLU A 116 -14.00 -7.01 37.48
N GLU A 117 -13.27 -7.70 38.35
CA GLU A 117 -13.17 -7.35 39.77
C GLU A 117 -12.01 -6.36 40.05
N VAL A 118 -11.14 -6.12 39.07
CA VAL A 118 -10.02 -5.19 39.22
C VAL A 118 -10.53 -3.75 39.23
N GLU A 119 -10.13 -2.98 40.23
CA GLU A 119 -10.63 -1.61 40.50
C GLU A 119 -10.59 -0.68 39.27
N TYR A 120 -9.54 -0.79 38.47
CA TYR A 120 -9.31 0.04 37.28
C TYR A 120 -9.64 -0.68 35.96
N TRP A 121 -10.38 -1.80 35.98
CA TRP A 121 -10.68 -2.59 34.78
C TRP A 121 -11.42 -1.79 33.71
N ASP A 122 -12.47 -1.05 34.10
CA ASP A 122 -13.26 -0.24 33.16
C ASP A 122 -12.40 0.86 32.52
N GLU A 123 -11.54 1.51 33.31
CA GLU A 123 -10.60 2.54 32.83
C GLU A 123 -9.54 1.91 31.90
N LEU A 124 -9.05 0.72 32.21
CA LEU A 124 -8.12 -0.01 31.36
C LEU A 124 -8.77 -0.40 30.03
N CYS A 125 -10.03 -0.83 30.02
CA CYS A 125 -10.80 -1.09 28.81
C CYS A 125 -10.95 0.17 27.96
N GLU A 126 -11.26 1.32 28.57
CA GLU A 126 -11.34 2.61 27.87
C GLU A 126 -10.00 2.99 27.22
N ILE A 127 -8.88 2.82 27.93
CA ILE A 127 -7.54 3.07 27.41
C ILE A 127 -7.20 2.10 26.26
N MET A 128 -7.49 0.81 26.41
CA MET A 128 -7.24 -0.19 25.37
C MET A 128 -8.09 0.09 24.12
N GLU A 129 -9.34 0.54 24.27
CA GLU A 129 -10.17 0.96 23.14
C GLU A 129 -9.61 2.19 22.44
N TRP A 130 -9.25 3.22 23.22
CA TRP A 130 -8.64 4.43 22.70
C TRP A 130 -7.34 4.14 21.93
N SER A 131 -6.53 3.21 22.44
CA SER A 131 -5.25 2.84 21.83
C SER A 131 -5.40 2.35 20.38
N LYS A 132 -6.52 1.72 20.01
CA LYS A 132 -6.79 1.24 18.65
C LYS A 132 -6.74 2.36 17.61
N SER A 133 -7.06 3.60 17.98
CA SER A 133 -7.15 4.74 17.05
C SER A 133 -6.08 5.82 17.29
N HIS A 134 -5.47 5.86 18.47
CA HIS A 134 -4.52 6.90 18.88
C HIS A 134 -3.10 6.39 19.12
N VAL A 135 -2.89 5.07 19.12
CA VAL A 135 -1.57 4.45 19.25
C VAL A 135 -1.32 3.54 18.04
N HIS A 136 -0.15 3.68 17.43
CA HIS A 136 0.18 2.89 16.25
C HIS A 136 0.45 1.41 16.59
N SER A 137 1.32 1.13 17.57
CA SER A 137 1.60 -0.23 18.08
C SER A 137 1.66 -0.30 19.61
N THR A 138 1.01 -1.30 20.21
CA THR A 138 0.94 -1.48 21.66
C THR A 138 1.60 -2.79 22.10
N PHE A 139 2.49 -2.72 23.08
CA PHE A 139 3.27 -3.81 23.64
C PHE A 139 2.81 -4.11 25.07
N HIS A 140 2.34 -5.34 25.30
CA HIS A 140 1.72 -5.74 26.55
C HIS A 140 2.60 -6.74 27.27
N ILE A 141 2.71 -6.60 28.59
CA ILE A 141 3.63 -7.39 29.41
C ILE A 141 2.86 -8.15 30.50
N CYS A 142 3.13 -9.45 30.63
CA CYS A 142 2.61 -10.35 31.64
C CYS A 142 1.09 -10.23 31.85
N TRP A 143 0.63 -9.73 33.00
CA TRP A 143 -0.81 -9.56 33.26
C TRP A 143 -1.46 -8.58 32.27
N GLY A 144 -0.79 -7.50 31.86
CA GLY A 144 -1.29 -6.58 30.85
C GLY A 144 -1.50 -7.27 29.50
N ALA A 145 -0.68 -8.28 29.17
CA ALA A 145 -0.86 -9.11 27.98
C ALA A 145 -2.10 -10.00 28.09
N GLN A 146 -2.33 -10.61 29.25
CA GLN A 146 -3.52 -11.42 29.50
C GLN A 146 -4.80 -10.57 29.50
N ALA A 147 -4.76 -9.39 30.13
CA ALA A 147 -5.85 -8.42 30.14
C ALA A 147 -6.24 -7.98 28.72
N ALA A 148 -5.26 -7.66 27.88
CA ALA A 148 -5.53 -7.23 26.52
C ALA A 148 -5.99 -8.38 25.60
N LEU A 149 -5.48 -9.60 25.78
CA LEU A 149 -6.02 -10.77 25.09
C LEU A 149 -7.48 -11.02 25.46
N TYR A 150 -7.83 -10.85 26.73
CA TYR A 150 -9.21 -10.96 27.19
C TYR A 150 -10.10 -9.84 26.62
N TYR A 151 -9.68 -8.59 26.71
CA TYR A 151 -10.43 -7.45 26.22
C TYR A 151 -10.64 -7.48 24.69
N HIS A 152 -9.59 -7.75 23.92
CA HIS A 152 -9.65 -7.69 22.46
C HIS A 152 -10.23 -8.95 21.82
N TYR A 153 -10.03 -10.12 22.44
CA TYR A 153 -10.32 -11.42 21.81
C TYR A 153 -11.11 -12.38 22.69
N GLY A 154 -11.46 -12.00 23.91
CA GLY A 154 -12.24 -12.85 24.83
C GLY A 154 -11.47 -14.06 25.37
N ILE A 155 -10.13 -14.06 25.28
CA ILE A 155 -9.30 -15.19 25.75
C ILE A 155 -9.12 -15.09 27.27
N PRO A 156 -9.67 -16.03 28.06
CA PRO A 156 -9.57 -15.98 29.51
C PRO A 156 -8.17 -16.38 29.99
N LYS A 157 -7.86 -16.00 31.23
CA LYS A 157 -6.69 -16.51 31.96
C LYS A 157 -7.08 -17.73 32.80
N HIS A 158 -6.09 -18.55 33.10
CA HIS A 158 -6.20 -19.76 33.91
C HIS A 158 -5.17 -19.74 35.03
N VAL A 159 -5.60 -20.09 36.24
CA VAL A 159 -4.71 -20.21 37.40
C VAL A 159 -3.80 -21.43 37.25
N LEU A 160 -2.51 -21.22 37.44
CA LEU A 160 -1.52 -22.29 37.42
C LEU A 160 -1.55 -23.09 38.74
N PRO A 161 -1.28 -24.41 38.71
CA PRO A 161 -1.20 -25.22 39.93
C PRO A 161 -0.12 -24.76 40.93
N LYS A 162 0.94 -24.12 40.42
CA LYS A 162 2.05 -23.52 41.17
C LYS A 162 2.42 -22.20 40.49
N LYS A 163 2.81 -21.18 41.27
CA LYS A 163 3.39 -19.95 40.73
C LYS A 163 4.59 -20.28 39.84
N LEU A 164 4.58 -19.77 38.62
CA LEU A 164 5.71 -19.83 37.71
C LEU A 164 6.65 -18.68 38.05
N SER A 165 7.80 -18.98 38.66
CA SER A 165 8.78 -18.00 39.10
C SER A 165 10.18 -18.53 38.80
N GLY A 166 10.90 -17.88 37.88
CA GLY A 166 12.17 -18.40 37.39
C GLY A 166 12.56 -17.82 36.03
N VAL A 167 13.59 -18.40 35.42
CA VAL A 167 14.11 -18.01 34.10
C VAL A 167 14.05 -19.20 33.15
N TYR A 168 13.07 -19.20 32.27
CA TYR A 168 12.75 -20.40 31.47
C TYR A 168 13.29 -20.30 30.05
N GLU A 169 13.61 -21.46 29.48
CA GLU A 169 14.03 -21.62 28.10
C GLU A 169 12.83 -21.50 27.15
N HIS A 170 13.00 -20.76 26.06
CA HIS A 170 12.01 -20.51 25.02
C HIS A 170 12.59 -20.80 23.64
N HIS A 171 11.72 -21.14 22.70
CA HIS A 171 12.04 -21.29 21.29
C HIS A 171 11.06 -20.50 20.42
N LEU A 172 11.49 -20.20 19.19
CA LEU A 172 10.64 -19.56 18.19
C LEU A 172 9.74 -20.59 17.52
N ASP A 173 8.43 -20.43 17.66
CA ASP A 173 7.45 -21.19 16.87
C ASP A 173 7.44 -20.69 15.41
N TYR A 174 7.83 -19.43 15.20
CA TYR A 174 7.95 -18.80 13.90
C TYR A 174 9.35 -18.16 13.71
N LYS A 175 10.26 -18.92 13.08
CA LYS A 175 11.70 -18.54 12.94
C LYS A 175 11.98 -17.25 12.17
N ASN A 176 11.05 -16.81 11.30
CA ASN A 176 11.24 -15.63 10.45
C ASN A 176 10.47 -14.39 10.96
N GLY A 177 10.14 -14.34 12.25
CA GLY A 177 9.43 -13.22 12.86
C GLY A 177 10.34 -12.00 13.06
N MET A 178 9.92 -10.83 12.55
CA MET A 178 10.68 -9.57 12.67
C MET A 178 10.89 -9.12 14.12
N LEU A 179 9.97 -9.48 15.03
CA LEU A 179 10.08 -9.17 16.46
C LEU A 179 11.28 -9.89 17.11
N PHE A 180 11.60 -11.09 16.65
CA PHE A 180 12.67 -11.95 17.17
C PHE A 180 13.90 -11.95 16.27
N ARG A 181 14.05 -10.92 15.44
CA ARG A 181 15.20 -10.75 14.57
C ARG A 181 16.50 -10.75 15.35
N GLY A 182 17.44 -11.61 14.94
CA GLY A 182 18.76 -11.75 15.58
C GLY A 182 18.74 -12.50 16.92
N PHE A 183 17.61 -13.11 17.28
CA PHE A 183 17.56 -14.04 18.42
C PHE A 183 18.29 -15.34 18.08
N ASP A 184 18.85 -15.96 19.10
CA ASP A 184 19.25 -17.36 19.06
C ASP A 184 18.01 -18.25 18.89
N ASP A 185 18.20 -19.47 18.34
CA ASP A 185 17.12 -20.47 18.20
C ASP A 185 16.45 -20.78 19.55
N VAL A 186 17.21 -20.60 20.63
CA VAL A 186 16.80 -20.82 22.02
C VAL A 186 17.23 -19.62 22.85
N PHE A 187 16.34 -19.10 23.68
CA PHE A 187 16.61 -17.94 24.53
C PHE A 187 15.89 -18.06 25.88
N TYR A 188 16.34 -17.28 26.87
CA TYR A 188 15.86 -17.37 28.25
C TYR A 188 15.09 -16.12 28.63
N VAL A 189 13.98 -16.27 29.36
CA VAL A 189 13.16 -15.12 29.80
C VAL A 189 12.68 -15.31 31.24
N PRO A 190 12.71 -14.26 32.09
CA PRO A 190 12.10 -14.30 33.41
C PRO A 190 10.59 -14.44 33.34
N HIS A 191 10.01 -15.23 34.23
CA HIS A 191 8.58 -15.27 34.49
C HIS A 191 8.33 -15.12 35.99
N SER A 192 7.27 -14.39 36.36
CA SER A 192 6.75 -14.32 37.73
C SER A 192 5.24 -14.13 37.65
N ARG A 193 4.48 -15.24 37.58
CA ARG A 193 3.02 -15.19 37.39
C ARG A 193 2.30 -16.40 37.99
N ASN A 194 1.08 -16.17 38.47
CA ASN A 194 0.18 -17.22 38.94
C ASN A 194 -0.83 -17.69 37.88
N THR A 195 -0.89 -17.01 36.73
CA THR A 195 -1.88 -17.30 35.68
C THR A 195 -1.25 -17.40 34.30
N THR A 196 -1.94 -18.10 33.39
CA THR A 196 -1.57 -18.26 31.99
C THR A 196 -2.77 -18.20 31.06
N VAL A 197 -2.51 -18.12 29.76
CA VAL A 197 -3.47 -18.36 28.68
C VAL A 197 -3.15 -19.71 28.03
N ASN A 198 -4.16 -20.40 27.50
CA ASN A 198 -3.93 -21.65 26.77
C ASN A 198 -3.53 -21.35 25.32
N ARG A 199 -2.69 -22.22 24.75
CA ARG A 199 -2.29 -22.10 23.35
C ARG A 199 -3.49 -22.29 22.42
N GLU A 200 -4.34 -23.25 22.73
CA GLU A 200 -5.48 -23.65 21.92
C GLU A 200 -6.50 -22.50 21.79
N ASP A 201 -6.71 -21.73 22.85
CA ASP A 201 -7.61 -20.58 22.84
C ASP A 201 -7.08 -19.44 21.96
N ILE A 202 -5.75 -19.26 21.91
CA ILE A 202 -5.09 -18.29 21.02
C ILE A 202 -5.14 -18.77 19.57
N GLU A 203 -4.80 -20.03 19.32
CA GLU A 203 -4.80 -20.61 17.97
C GLU A 203 -6.20 -20.73 17.36
N ALA A 204 -7.26 -20.70 18.19
CA ALA A 204 -8.64 -20.61 17.74
C ALA A 204 -9.02 -19.23 17.18
N VAL A 205 -8.24 -18.18 17.47
CA VAL A 205 -8.47 -16.80 16.98
C VAL A 205 -7.58 -16.55 15.75
N SER A 206 -8.20 -16.42 14.58
CA SER A 206 -7.49 -16.25 13.30
C SER A 206 -6.64 -14.98 13.20
N GLU A 207 -6.99 -13.96 13.98
CA GLU A 207 -6.34 -12.66 14.04
C GLU A 207 -5.08 -12.67 14.92
N LEU A 208 -4.75 -13.79 15.55
CA LEU A 208 -3.61 -13.94 16.44
C LEU A 208 -2.63 -14.99 15.95
N LYS A 209 -1.35 -14.75 16.23
CA LYS A 209 -0.29 -15.70 15.92
C LYS A 209 0.66 -15.87 17.10
N VAL A 210 0.78 -17.11 17.57
CA VAL A 210 1.83 -17.49 18.52
C VAL A 210 3.18 -17.50 17.79
N ILE A 211 4.14 -16.77 18.31
CA ILE A 211 5.45 -16.56 17.66
C ILE A 211 6.61 -17.15 18.45
N ALA A 212 6.45 -17.33 19.77
CA ALA A 212 7.43 -18.00 20.62
C ALA A 212 6.77 -18.63 21.84
N SER A 213 7.33 -19.77 22.27
CA SER A 213 6.82 -20.54 23.39
C SER A 213 7.91 -21.29 24.15
N SER A 214 7.54 -21.86 25.29
CA SER A 214 8.38 -22.70 26.14
C SER A 214 7.63 -24.00 26.46
N PRO A 215 8.32 -25.15 26.46
CA PRO A 215 7.75 -26.39 26.99
C PRO A 215 7.34 -26.29 28.47
N GLU A 216 8.03 -25.45 29.24
CA GLU A 216 7.82 -25.30 30.70
C GLU A 216 6.97 -24.08 31.04
N ALA A 217 7.25 -22.94 30.40
CA ALA A 217 6.55 -21.68 30.68
C ALA A 217 5.31 -21.43 29.79
N GLY A 218 5.03 -22.29 28.80
CA GLY A 218 3.88 -22.16 27.91
C GLY A 218 4.05 -21.08 26.84
N VAL A 219 2.96 -20.44 26.43
CA VAL A 219 2.98 -19.35 25.44
C VAL A 219 3.77 -18.15 26.00
N PHE A 220 4.74 -17.66 25.22
CA PHE A 220 5.53 -16.51 25.61
C PHE A 220 5.18 -15.25 24.83
N ALA A 221 5.14 -15.33 23.50
CA ALA A 221 4.85 -14.16 22.68
C ALA A 221 3.78 -14.47 21.63
N VAL A 222 2.84 -13.55 21.51
CA VAL A 222 1.74 -13.53 20.54
C VAL A 222 1.71 -12.16 19.88
N LYS A 223 1.34 -12.10 18.61
CA LYS A 223 1.06 -10.85 17.91
C LYS A 223 -0.29 -10.90 17.21
N SER A 224 -0.91 -9.75 16.99
CA SER A 224 -2.02 -9.64 16.04
C SER A 224 -1.54 -9.77 14.59
N GLU A 225 -2.42 -10.23 13.70
CA GLU A 225 -2.15 -10.31 12.25
C GLU A 225 -1.79 -8.94 11.66
N ASN A 226 -2.47 -7.88 12.11
CA ASN A 226 -2.18 -6.51 11.70
C ASN A 226 -0.93 -5.91 12.36
N ASP A 227 -0.16 -6.66 13.17
CA ASP A 227 1.09 -6.20 13.83
C ASP A 227 0.96 -5.00 14.81
N ARG A 228 -0.27 -4.57 15.12
CA ARG A 228 -0.54 -3.45 16.04
C ARG A 228 -0.53 -3.84 17.51
N GLN A 229 -0.70 -5.12 17.83
CA GLN A 229 -0.80 -5.63 19.20
C GLN A 229 0.24 -6.72 19.43
N ILE A 230 1.15 -6.49 20.37
CA ILE A 230 2.18 -7.46 20.79
C ILE A 230 1.91 -7.85 22.24
N PHE A 231 1.84 -9.15 22.50
CA PHE A 231 1.52 -9.71 23.82
C PHE A 231 2.70 -10.59 24.28
N VAL A 232 3.33 -10.19 25.39
CA VAL A 232 4.49 -10.91 25.96
C VAL A 232 4.15 -11.36 27.37
N MET A 233 4.10 -12.67 27.59
CA MET A 233 3.65 -13.29 28.86
C MET A 233 4.74 -13.33 29.94
N GLY A 234 5.99 -13.06 29.58
CA GLY A 234 7.13 -13.00 30.50
C GLY A 234 7.62 -11.57 30.75
N HIS A 235 8.63 -11.46 31.61
CA HIS A 235 9.21 -10.20 32.07
C HIS A 235 10.63 -10.02 31.56
N SER A 236 10.77 -9.80 30.26
CA SER A 236 12.10 -9.58 29.66
C SER A 236 12.79 -8.32 30.17
N GLU A 237 12.02 -7.38 30.72
CA GLU A 237 12.48 -6.13 31.31
C GLU A 237 13.12 -6.26 32.70
N TYR A 238 12.92 -7.37 33.40
CA TYR A 238 13.40 -7.53 34.77
C TYR A 238 14.91 -7.38 34.90
N ASP A 239 15.32 -6.71 35.98
CA ASP A 239 16.72 -6.59 36.37
C ASP A 239 17.22 -7.86 37.05
N TRP A 240 18.54 -7.93 37.22
CA TRP A 240 19.23 -9.13 37.72
C TRP A 240 18.76 -9.56 39.11
N ASP A 241 18.25 -8.63 39.93
CA ASP A 241 17.83 -8.82 41.32
C ASP A 241 16.30 -8.74 41.52
N THR A 242 15.51 -8.54 40.47
CA THR A 242 14.05 -8.38 40.63
C THR A 242 13.40 -9.64 41.21
N LEU A 243 13.69 -10.83 40.65
CA LEU A 243 13.20 -12.11 41.20
C LEU A 243 13.80 -12.41 42.59
N LEU A 244 15.06 -12.05 42.84
CA LEU A 244 15.69 -12.16 44.15
C LEU A 244 14.95 -11.32 45.20
N ASN A 245 14.62 -10.07 44.88
CA ASN A 245 13.92 -9.17 45.77
C ASN A 245 12.50 -9.67 46.06
N GLU A 246 11.79 -10.20 45.06
CA GLU A 246 10.50 -10.87 45.25
C GLU A 246 10.64 -12.08 46.21
N TYR A 247 11.59 -12.98 45.96
CA TYR A 247 11.84 -14.17 46.78
C TYR A 247 12.20 -13.82 48.23
N LEU A 248 13.12 -12.87 48.44
CA LEU A 248 13.54 -12.44 49.77
C LEU A 248 12.43 -11.71 50.52
N ARG A 249 11.62 -10.91 49.83
CA ARG A 249 10.44 -10.25 50.40
C ARG A 249 9.46 -11.30 50.93
N ASP A 250 9.15 -12.30 50.11
CA ASP A 250 8.17 -13.33 50.46
C ASP A 250 8.69 -14.20 51.63
N LYS A 251 9.97 -14.60 51.61
CA LYS A 251 10.65 -15.29 52.72
C LYS A 251 10.63 -14.47 54.02
N LYS A 252 10.86 -13.15 53.94
CA LYS A 252 10.82 -12.23 55.08
C LYS A 252 9.40 -12.02 55.61
N ALA A 253 8.39 -12.11 54.75
CA ALA A 253 6.98 -12.09 55.12
C ALA A 253 6.51 -13.40 55.79
N GLY A 254 7.40 -14.38 55.92
CA GLY A 254 7.08 -15.69 56.49
C GLY A 254 6.32 -16.61 55.52
N LEU A 255 6.29 -16.26 54.23
CA LEU A 255 5.85 -17.17 53.18
C LEU A 255 6.97 -18.21 52.97
N GLU A 256 6.60 -19.40 52.51
CA GLU A 256 7.55 -20.45 52.08
C GLU A 256 7.62 -20.48 50.54
N PRO A 257 8.16 -19.43 49.87
CA PRO A 257 8.26 -19.45 48.42
C PRO A 257 9.24 -20.52 47.96
N ALA A 258 8.93 -21.18 46.84
CA ALA A 258 9.92 -22.00 46.15
C ALA A 258 11.08 -21.11 45.66
N VAL A 259 12.29 -21.67 45.62
CA VAL A 259 13.42 -21.02 44.95
C VAL A 259 13.04 -20.81 43.48
N PRO A 260 13.26 -19.62 42.89
CA PRO A 260 12.97 -19.38 41.49
C PRO A 260 13.77 -20.31 40.57
N ASP A 261 13.06 -21.01 39.69
CA ASP A 261 13.65 -22.06 38.85
C ASP A 261 14.67 -21.44 37.86
N HIS A 262 15.84 -22.07 37.72
CA HIS A 262 16.90 -21.72 36.77
C HIS A 262 17.48 -20.29 36.90
N TYR A 263 17.20 -19.62 38.01
CA TYR A 263 17.64 -18.25 38.27
C TYR A 263 19.01 -18.20 38.97
N PHE A 264 19.22 -19.12 39.92
CA PHE A 264 20.50 -19.35 40.58
C PHE A 264 21.27 -20.50 39.91
N PRO A 265 22.62 -20.49 39.94
CA PRO A 265 23.39 -21.68 39.57
C PRO A 265 22.92 -22.91 40.37
N GLU A 266 22.54 -23.97 39.67
CA GLU A 266 22.07 -25.22 40.28
C GLU A 266 20.88 -25.07 41.25
N ASP A 267 20.10 -23.98 41.09
CA ASP A 267 18.98 -23.61 41.97
C ASP A 267 19.37 -23.43 43.45
N ASP A 268 20.63 -23.03 43.70
CA ASP A 268 21.19 -22.75 45.02
C ASP A 268 21.05 -21.26 45.38
N ASP A 269 20.09 -20.93 46.27
CA ASP A 269 19.79 -19.55 46.70
C ASP A 269 20.90 -18.90 47.56
N THR A 270 21.98 -19.62 47.87
CA THR A 270 23.20 -19.07 48.49
C THR A 270 24.18 -18.46 47.48
N GLN A 271 23.98 -18.75 46.19
CA GLN A 271 24.81 -18.23 45.10
C GLN A 271 24.19 -16.97 44.48
N PRO A 272 24.99 -16.08 43.86
CA PRO A 272 24.45 -14.94 43.13
C PRO A 272 23.72 -15.40 41.84
N PRO A 273 22.61 -14.75 41.45
CA PRO A 273 21.85 -15.12 40.26
C PRO A 273 22.64 -14.83 38.97
N VAL A 274 22.35 -15.61 37.92
CA VAL A 274 23.03 -15.49 36.62
C VAL A 274 22.08 -14.93 35.58
N VAL A 275 22.41 -13.75 35.03
CA VAL A 275 21.58 -13.09 34.01
C VAL A 275 21.80 -13.72 32.64
N ARG A 276 20.78 -14.41 32.12
CA ARG A 276 20.79 -15.07 30.79
C ARG A 276 19.85 -14.45 29.75
N TRP A 277 19.05 -13.45 30.13
CA TRP A 277 18.00 -12.87 29.27
C TRP A 277 18.29 -11.45 28.77
N ARG A 278 19.35 -10.80 29.26
CA ARG A 278 19.58 -9.37 28.97
C ARG A 278 19.79 -9.09 27.47
N SER A 279 20.47 -9.99 26.76
CA SER A 279 20.67 -9.86 25.31
C SER A 279 19.35 -9.93 24.55
N CYS A 280 18.54 -10.96 24.82
CA CYS A 280 17.27 -11.15 24.14
C CYS A 280 16.26 -10.05 24.51
N ALA A 281 16.27 -9.56 25.75
CA ALA A 281 15.47 -8.41 26.15
C ALA A 281 15.80 -7.15 25.33
N ASN A 282 17.09 -6.79 25.22
CA ASN A 282 17.50 -5.62 24.43
C ASN A 282 17.11 -5.76 22.96
N LEU A 283 17.26 -6.96 22.39
CA LEU A 283 16.85 -7.23 21.01
C LEU A 283 15.33 -7.15 20.85
N LEU A 284 14.53 -7.66 21.79
CA LEU A 284 13.07 -7.65 21.73
C LEU A 284 12.53 -6.22 21.61
N TYR A 285 12.92 -5.35 22.55
CA TYR A 285 12.47 -3.96 22.58
C TYR A 285 13.05 -3.16 21.41
N SER A 286 14.31 -3.41 21.03
CA SER A 286 14.91 -2.76 19.85
C SER A 286 14.19 -3.15 18.55
N ASN A 287 13.80 -4.42 18.40
CA ASN A 287 13.08 -4.91 17.24
C ASN A 287 11.65 -4.37 17.20
N TRP A 288 10.96 -4.35 18.33
CA TRP A 288 9.64 -3.71 18.45
C TRP A 288 9.69 -2.24 18.04
N LEU A 289 10.55 -1.45 18.68
CA LEU A 289 10.73 -0.03 18.38
C LEU A 289 11.10 0.22 16.92
N ASN A 290 11.94 -0.62 16.33
CA ASN A 290 12.40 -0.41 14.97
C ASN A 290 11.35 -0.80 13.92
N TYR A 291 10.78 -2.00 14.03
CA TYR A 291 9.97 -2.58 12.95
C TYR A 291 8.46 -2.39 13.12
N PHE A 292 7.99 -2.27 14.36
CA PHE A 292 6.57 -2.18 14.70
C PHE A 292 6.16 -0.77 15.13
N VAL A 293 7.15 0.10 15.35
CA VAL A 293 6.94 1.52 15.65
C VAL A 293 7.61 2.34 14.55
N TYR A 294 8.91 2.62 14.66
CA TYR A 294 9.66 3.58 13.84
C TYR A 294 9.47 3.47 12.33
N GLN A 295 9.57 2.27 11.76
CA GLN A 295 9.48 2.08 10.32
C GLN A 295 8.06 2.06 9.78
N SER A 296 7.07 1.95 10.66
CA SER A 296 5.71 1.58 10.29
C SER A 296 4.68 2.64 10.67
N THR A 297 5.00 3.51 11.64
CA THR A 297 4.14 4.63 12.00
C THR A 297 4.09 5.66 10.87
N PRO A 298 2.91 6.20 10.52
CA PRO A 298 2.82 7.33 9.60
C PRO A 298 3.61 8.54 10.10
N TYR A 299 4.11 9.33 9.15
CA TYR A 299 4.78 10.58 9.48
C TYR A 299 3.82 11.55 10.18
N ASP A 300 2.60 11.73 9.64
CA ASP A 300 1.49 12.40 10.32
C ASP A 300 0.77 11.40 11.24
N ILE A 301 1.12 11.46 12.52
CA ILE A 301 0.63 10.52 13.53
C ILE A 301 -0.90 10.59 13.74
N SER A 302 -1.55 11.68 13.31
CA SER A 302 -3.02 11.79 13.41
C SER A 302 -3.77 10.88 12.44
N THR A 303 -3.08 10.24 11.49
CA THR A 303 -3.68 9.35 10.49
C THR A 303 -3.69 7.87 10.90
N ILE A 304 -3.28 7.53 12.13
CA ILE A 304 -3.26 6.14 12.66
C ILE A 304 -4.62 5.43 12.51
N SER A 305 -5.73 6.16 12.66
CA SER A 305 -7.10 5.61 12.51
C SER A 305 -7.51 5.32 11.06
N ARG A 306 -6.68 5.70 10.07
CA ARG A 306 -6.97 5.62 8.63
C ARG A 306 -5.96 4.81 7.84
N GLU A 307 -4.86 4.42 8.47
CA GLU A 307 -3.82 3.59 7.89
C GLU A 307 -3.68 2.35 8.78
N ASP A 308 -4.51 1.34 8.53
CA ASP A 308 -4.13 -0.02 8.94
C ASP A 308 -2.81 -0.35 8.24
N LEU A 309 -1.89 -0.95 9.01
CA LEU A 309 -0.59 -1.39 8.53
C LEU A 309 -0.75 -2.09 7.18
N ALA A 310 0.08 -1.70 6.22
CA ALA A 310 0.05 -2.19 4.85
C ALA A 310 -0.24 -3.71 4.84
N PRO A 311 -1.33 -4.16 4.20
CA PRO A 311 -1.81 -5.53 4.32
C PRO A 311 -0.80 -6.47 3.67
N ALA A 312 0.11 -6.98 4.50
CA ALA A 312 0.76 -8.25 4.27
C ALA A 312 -0.22 -9.29 4.81
N LEU A 313 -0.92 -9.97 3.89
CA LEU A 313 -1.93 -11.03 4.11
C LEU A 313 -3.39 -10.54 4.12
N GLN A 314 -4.04 -10.54 2.95
CA GLN A 314 -5.48 -10.80 2.90
C GLN A 314 -5.78 -11.79 1.77
N GLU A 315 -5.89 -13.07 2.13
CA GLU A 315 -6.58 -14.08 1.31
C GLU A 315 -8.12 -13.97 1.44
N ARG A 316 -8.63 -13.12 2.33
CA ARG A 316 -10.05 -12.71 2.37
C ARG A 316 -10.15 -11.20 2.52
N ALA A 317 -10.70 -10.57 1.50
CA ALA A 317 -11.22 -9.21 1.55
C ALA A 317 -12.74 -9.33 1.68
N ASP A 318 -13.32 -8.61 2.63
CA ASP A 318 -14.74 -8.67 2.97
C ASP A 318 -15.58 -7.77 2.06
N LEU A 319 -14.94 -6.76 1.44
CA LEU A 319 -15.55 -5.87 0.47
C LEU A 319 -14.64 -5.62 -0.73
N LYS A 320 -15.11 -6.05 -1.91
CA LYS A 320 -14.47 -5.85 -3.21
C LYS A 320 -15.36 -5.01 -4.12
N VAL A 321 -14.71 -4.12 -4.85
CA VAL A 321 -15.31 -3.46 -6.02
C VAL A 321 -14.72 -4.10 -7.27
N ALA A 322 -15.58 -4.57 -8.17
CA ALA A 322 -15.17 -5.22 -9.41
C ALA A 322 -15.57 -4.36 -10.60
N LYS A 323 -14.60 -3.85 -11.35
CA LYS A 323 -14.84 -3.14 -12.61
C LYS A 323 -14.59 -4.06 -13.79
N PHE A 324 -15.51 -4.10 -14.75
CA PHE A 324 -15.38 -4.88 -15.98
C PHE A 324 -15.25 -3.97 -17.21
N GLY A 325 -14.17 -4.16 -17.97
CA GLY A 325 -13.93 -3.43 -19.22
C GLY A 325 -14.88 -3.83 -20.36
N GLY A 326 -14.91 -3.02 -21.43
CA GLY A 326 -15.83 -3.25 -22.54
C GLY A 326 -15.61 -4.59 -23.28
N THR A 327 -14.38 -5.10 -23.35
CA THR A 327 -14.10 -6.43 -23.94
C THR A 327 -14.71 -7.56 -23.10
N SER A 328 -14.69 -7.42 -21.77
CA SER A 328 -15.36 -8.31 -20.82
C SER A 328 -16.89 -8.25 -20.88
N LEU A 329 -17.46 -7.34 -21.69
CA LEU A 329 -18.89 -7.12 -21.84
C LEU A 329 -19.32 -7.09 -23.32
N ALA A 330 -18.49 -7.60 -24.24
CA ALA A 330 -18.72 -7.45 -25.67
C ALA A 330 -19.90 -8.31 -26.21
N THR A 331 -20.24 -9.41 -25.52
CA THR A 331 -21.25 -10.39 -25.95
C THR A 331 -22.00 -11.00 -24.76
N ALA A 332 -23.14 -11.65 -25.01
CA ALA A 332 -23.85 -12.44 -24.00
C ALA A 332 -22.95 -13.50 -23.33
N ALA A 333 -22.04 -14.13 -24.08
CA ALA A 333 -21.13 -15.13 -23.51
C ALA A 333 -20.17 -14.52 -22.48
N GLN A 334 -19.69 -13.29 -22.73
CA GLN A 334 -18.85 -12.56 -21.80
C GLN A 334 -19.63 -12.12 -20.55
N PHE A 335 -20.87 -11.67 -20.69
CA PHE A 335 -21.76 -11.41 -19.55
C PHE A 335 -21.94 -12.65 -18.64
N ARG A 336 -22.03 -13.86 -19.20
CA ARG A 336 -22.11 -15.09 -18.39
C ARG A 336 -20.84 -15.31 -17.56
N LYS A 337 -19.66 -15.11 -18.16
CA LYS A 337 -18.37 -15.19 -17.44
C LYS A 337 -18.30 -14.17 -16.32
N VAL A 338 -18.70 -12.92 -16.57
CA VAL A 338 -18.76 -11.88 -15.54
C VAL A 338 -19.70 -12.31 -14.40
N ALA A 339 -20.88 -12.84 -14.70
CA ALA A 339 -21.80 -13.33 -13.68
C ALA A 339 -21.25 -14.55 -12.90
N GLU A 340 -20.46 -15.43 -13.54
CA GLU A 340 -19.76 -16.52 -12.86
C GLU A 340 -18.70 -15.98 -11.89
N ILE A 341 -17.85 -15.06 -12.34
CA ILE A 341 -16.86 -14.37 -11.51
C ILE A 341 -17.55 -13.71 -10.30
N LEU A 342 -18.64 -12.98 -10.50
CA LEU A 342 -19.36 -12.33 -9.40
C LEU A 342 -19.94 -13.33 -8.39
N ARG A 343 -20.32 -14.54 -8.81
CA ARG A 343 -20.87 -15.58 -7.92
C ARG A 343 -19.79 -16.35 -7.15
N GLU A 344 -18.59 -16.45 -7.70
CA GLU A 344 -17.46 -17.14 -7.04
C GLU A 344 -17.02 -16.45 -5.75
N ASP A 345 -17.28 -15.15 -5.62
CA ASP A 345 -16.85 -14.37 -4.47
C ASP A 345 -17.93 -13.37 -4.03
N PRO A 346 -18.65 -13.64 -2.92
CA PRO A 346 -19.71 -12.77 -2.43
C PRO A 346 -19.21 -11.39 -1.96
N ALA A 347 -17.90 -11.22 -1.72
CA ALA A 347 -17.33 -9.93 -1.38
C ALA A 347 -17.37 -8.93 -2.54
N ARG A 348 -17.59 -9.38 -3.79
CA ARG A 348 -17.78 -8.53 -4.98
C ARG A 348 -19.15 -7.86 -4.97
N ARG A 349 -19.34 -6.93 -4.05
CA ARG A 349 -20.64 -6.29 -3.78
C ARG A 349 -20.98 -5.16 -4.76
N TYR A 350 -20.00 -4.36 -5.16
CA TYR A 350 -20.24 -3.24 -6.08
C TYR A 350 -19.54 -3.49 -7.41
N ILE A 351 -20.32 -3.44 -8.49
CA ILE A 351 -19.88 -3.80 -9.84
C ILE A 351 -19.92 -2.54 -10.71
N VAL A 352 -18.80 -2.19 -11.32
CA VAL A 352 -18.73 -1.08 -12.28
C VAL A 352 -18.58 -1.64 -13.69
N VAL A 353 -19.41 -1.20 -14.63
CA VAL A 353 -19.37 -1.73 -16.01
C VAL A 353 -19.14 -0.65 -17.07
N SER A 354 -18.37 -1.00 -18.10
CA SER A 354 -18.21 -0.20 -19.32
C SER A 354 -19.27 -0.55 -20.38
N ALA A 355 -19.42 0.29 -21.41
CA ALA A 355 -20.21 -0.08 -22.59
C ALA A 355 -19.62 -1.31 -23.32
N PRO A 356 -20.44 -2.09 -24.05
CA PRO A 356 -19.95 -3.23 -24.82
C PRO A 356 -18.86 -2.84 -25.83
N GLY A 357 -17.71 -3.51 -25.72
CA GLY A 357 -16.54 -3.30 -26.56
C GLY A 357 -16.66 -3.99 -27.93
N LYS A 358 -15.51 -4.15 -28.58
CA LYS A 358 -15.42 -4.85 -29.87
C LYS A 358 -15.54 -6.37 -29.66
N ARG A 359 -16.35 -7.04 -30.49
CA ARG A 359 -16.43 -8.52 -30.51
C ARG A 359 -15.28 -9.16 -31.29
N ARG A 360 -14.75 -8.42 -32.26
CA ARG A 360 -13.67 -8.80 -33.18
C ARG A 360 -12.89 -7.54 -33.60
N LYS A 361 -11.71 -7.70 -34.19
CA LYS A 361 -10.80 -6.59 -34.53
C LYS A 361 -11.45 -5.50 -35.39
N ASP A 362 -12.29 -5.90 -36.35
CA ASP A 362 -12.96 -5.01 -37.32
C ASP A 362 -14.34 -4.52 -36.84
N ASP A 363 -14.73 -4.83 -35.60
CA ASP A 363 -15.99 -4.36 -35.01
C ASP A 363 -15.84 -2.91 -34.50
N VAL A 364 -16.96 -2.19 -34.39
CA VAL A 364 -17.02 -0.84 -33.82
C VAL A 364 -17.51 -0.94 -32.37
N LYS A 365 -16.95 -0.12 -31.46
CA LYS A 365 -17.43 -0.04 -30.07
C LYS A 365 -18.78 0.68 -30.03
N ILE A 366 -19.62 0.36 -29.04
CA ILE A 366 -20.89 1.05 -28.84
C ILE A 366 -20.67 2.55 -28.60
N THR A 367 -19.72 2.91 -27.75
CA THR A 367 -19.38 4.31 -27.44
C THR A 367 -18.96 5.09 -28.69
N ASP A 368 -18.15 4.50 -29.57
CA ASP A 368 -17.72 5.16 -30.81
C ASP A 368 -18.93 5.44 -31.73
N MET A 369 -19.87 4.49 -31.84
CA MET A 369 -21.11 4.69 -32.59
C MET A 369 -22.01 5.79 -31.98
N LEU A 370 -22.06 5.90 -30.65
CA LEU A 370 -22.80 6.97 -29.96
C LEU A 370 -22.15 8.35 -30.18
N ILE A 371 -20.81 8.42 -30.16
CA ILE A 371 -20.07 9.65 -30.48
C ILE A 371 -20.35 10.09 -31.93
N GLU A 372 -20.39 9.14 -32.87
CA GLU A 372 -20.74 9.44 -34.26
C GLU A 372 -22.18 9.96 -34.41
N CYS A 373 -23.14 9.44 -33.62
CA CYS A 373 -24.52 9.97 -33.59
C CYS A 373 -24.56 11.42 -33.11
N ALA A 374 -23.81 11.72 -32.04
CA ALA A 374 -23.75 13.06 -31.46
C ALA A 374 -23.16 14.09 -32.44
N GLY A 375 -22.09 13.71 -33.15
CA GLY A 375 -21.42 14.59 -34.12
C GLY A 375 -22.07 14.70 -35.49
N ASN A 376 -22.96 13.77 -35.86
CA ASN A 376 -23.61 13.76 -37.18
C ASN A 376 -25.06 13.26 -37.13
N PRO A 377 -26.05 14.19 -37.12
CA PRO A 377 -27.47 13.85 -37.10
C PRO A 377 -27.92 12.93 -38.25
N GLU A 378 -27.29 12.98 -39.42
CA GLU A 378 -27.65 12.15 -40.57
C GLU A 378 -27.35 10.67 -40.36
N LEU A 379 -26.38 10.34 -39.49
CA LEU A 379 -26.00 8.96 -39.16
C LEU A 379 -26.80 8.39 -37.99
N MET A 380 -27.59 9.21 -37.29
CA MET A 380 -28.23 8.84 -36.03
C MET A 380 -29.16 7.63 -36.19
N ASP A 381 -30.01 7.61 -37.21
CA ASP A 381 -30.96 6.50 -37.39
C ASP A 381 -30.26 5.17 -37.68
N GLN A 382 -29.28 5.16 -38.58
CA GLN A 382 -28.53 3.95 -38.90
C GLN A 382 -27.76 3.45 -37.68
N ARG A 383 -27.07 4.34 -36.95
CA ARG A 383 -26.29 3.96 -35.77
C ARG A 383 -27.16 3.50 -34.61
N PHE A 384 -28.33 4.11 -34.40
CA PHE A 384 -29.29 3.62 -33.40
C PHE A 384 -29.77 2.21 -33.73
N ILE A 385 -30.02 1.89 -35.00
CA ILE A 385 -30.36 0.52 -35.42
C ILE A 385 -29.21 -0.44 -35.08
N ASP A 386 -27.97 -0.08 -35.41
CA ASP A 386 -26.78 -0.90 -35.14
C ASP A 386 -26.59 -1.15 -33.62
N ILE A 387 -26.68 -0.09 -32.81
CA ILE A 387 -26.56 -0.13 -31.35
C ILE A 387 -27.68 -0.99 -30.74
N THR A 388 -28.93 -0.76 -31.17
CA THR A 388 -30.08 -1.53 -30.68
C THR A 388 -29.91 -3.01 -31.03
N SER A 389 -29.45 -3.32 -32.24
CA SER A 389 -29.18 -4.69 -32.66
C SER A 389 -28.16 -5.37 -31.74
N ARG A 390 -27.06 -4.68 -31.41
CA ARG A 390 -26.01 -5.17 -30.51
C ARG A 390 -26.54 -5.48 -29.10
N PHE A 391 -27.31 -4.58 -28.50
CA PHE A 391 -27.90 -4.86 -27.18
C PHE A 391 -28.96 -5.96 -27.26
N ARG A 392 -29.74 -6.02 -28.35
CA ARG A 392 -30.75 -7.07 -28.56
C ARG A 392 -30.13 -8.46 -28.64
N GLU A 393 -28.97 -8.60 -29.29
CA GLU A 393 -28.19 -9.84 -29.30
C GLU A 393 -27.80 -10.27 -27.88
N ILE A 394 -27.37 -9.32 -27.03
CA ILE A 394 -27.00 -9.57 -25.63
C ILE A 394 -28.22 -10.00 -24.82
N VAL A 395 -29.30 -9.21 -24.82
CA VAL A 395 -30.56 -9.47 -24.09
C VAL A 395 -31.13 -10.85 -24.46
N ARG A 396 -31.23 -11.16 -25.77
CA ARG A 396 -31.70 -12.47 -26.24
C ARG A 396 -30.77 -13.60 -25.82
N GLY A 397 -29.45 -13.40 -25.92
CA GLY A 397 -28.46 -14.39 -25.52
C GLY A 397 -28.52 -14.70 -24.02
N LEU A 398 -28.83 -13.70 -23.19
CA LEU A 398 -29.02 -13.84 -21.75
C LEU A 398 -30.42 -14.31 -21.34
N LYS A 399 -31.37 -14.34 -22.28
CA LYS A 399 -32.79 -14.71 -22.08
C LYS A 399 -33.50 -13.78 -21.09
N LEU A 400 -33.21 -12.48 -21.15
CA LEU A 400 -33.82 -11.45 -20.31
C LEU A 400 -35.14 -10.95 -20.90
N SER A 401 -36.00 -10.41 -20.04
CA SER A 401 -37.27 -9.77 -20.40
C SER A 401 -37.15 -8.25 -20.58
N PHE A 402 -35.93 -7.72 -20.58
CA PHE A 402 -35.63 -6.30 -20.73
C PHE A 402 -36.24 -5.69 -22.01
N ASP A 403 -37.14 -4.71 -21.85
CA ASP A 403 -37.79 -3.99 -22.95
C ASP A 403 -36.85 -2.95 -23.58
N LEU A 404 -35.92 -3.45 -24.39
CA LEU A 404 -34.90 -2.63 -25.03
C LEU A 404 -35.50 -1.58 -25.99
N ASP A 405 -36.60 -1.92 -26.68
CA ASP A 405 -37.18 -1.04 -27.68
C ASP A 405 -37.82 0.19 -27.03
N ALA A 406 -38.53 0.01 -25.90
CA ALA A 406 -39.05 1.12 -25.12
C ALA A 406 -37.94 2.03 -24.57
N GLU A 407 -36.82 1.45 -24.12
CA GLU A 407 -35.69 2.21 -23.58
C GLU A 407 -34.93 3.00 -24.64
N MET A 408 -34.69 2.41 -25.82
CA MET A 408 -34.06 3.12 -26.93
C MET A 408 -34.91 4.28 -27.43
N GLU A 409 -36.23 4.11 -27.44
CA GLU A 409 -37.18 5.17 -27.77
C GLU A 409 -37.17 6.31 -26.73
N LYS A 410 -37.09 5.97 -25.44
CA LYS A 410 -36.93 6.98 -24.37
C LYS A 410 -35.64 7.77 -24.54
N ILE A 411 -34.52 7.09 -24.79
CA ILE A 411 -33.22 7.72 -25.03
C ILE A 411 -33.28 8.68 -26.21
N ARG A 412 -33.89 8.25 -27.33
CA ARG A 412 -34.06 9.08 -28.52
C ARG A 412 -34.83 10.36 -28.20
N ARG A 413 -36.00 10.25 -27.57
CA ARG A 413 -36.83 11.42 -27.22
C ARG A 413 -36.11 12.38 -26.29
N GLU A 414 -35.42 11.87 -25.28
CA GLU A 414 -34.69 12.70 -24.32
C GLU A 414 -33.51 13.44 -24.99
N TYR A 415 -32.81 12.77 -25.90
CA TYR A 415 -31.75 13.40 -26.69
C TYR A 415 -32.31 14.46 -27.65
N GLU A 416 -33.41 14.18 -28.36
CA GLU A 416 -34.06 15.14 -29.26
C GLU A 416 -34.58 16.38 -28.51
N GLN A 417 -34.98 16.23 -27.25
CA GLN A 417 -35.44 17.35 -26.41
C GLN A 417 -34.29 18.19 -25.84
N ASN A 418 -33.21 17.55 -25.38
CA ASN A 418 -32.16 18.22 -24.60
C ASN A 418 -30.87 18.49 -25.40
N GLY A 419 -30.64 17.80 -26.51
CA GLY A 419 -29.48 17.95 -27.39
C GLY A 419 -28.12 17.72 -26.71
N SER A 420 -28.07 16.88 -25.67
CA SER A 420 -26.85 16.66 -24.88
C SER A 420 -26.05 15.47 -25.40
N ASP A 421 -24.89 15.74 -26.00
CA ASP A 421 -23.95 14.70 -26.46
C ASP A 421 -23.48 13.82 -25.30
N ALA A 422 -23.15 14.41 -24.16
CA ALA A 422 -22.73 13.71 -22.96
C ALA A 422 -23.80 12.72 -22.46
N PHE A 423 -25.07 13.13 -22.51
CA PHE A 423 -26.18 12.22 -22.22
C PHE A 423 -26.20 11.06 -23.20
N LEU A 424 -26.19 11.31 -24.51
CA LEU A 424 -26.29 10.25 -25.51
C LEU A 424 -25.13 9.24 -25.40
N ILE A 425 -23.90 9.74 -25.28
CA ILE A 425 -22.70 8.89 -25.19
C ILE A 425 -22.73 8.02 -23.94
N SER A 426 -23.19 8.56 -22.80
CA SER A 426 -23.29 7.81 -21.53
C SER A 426 -24.24 6.61 -21.57
N ARG A 427 -25.15 6.56 -22.55
CA ARG A 427 -26.18 5.51 -22.61
C ARG A 427 -25.61 4.13 -22.90
N GLY A 428 -24.41 4.04 -23.49
CA GLY A 428 -23.71 2.78 -23.69
C GLY A 428 -23.46 2.06 -22.36
N GLU A 429 -22.86 2.75 -21.39
CA GLU A 429 -22.60 2.26 -20.04
C GLU A 429 -23.89 2.07 -19.26
N ASN A 430 -24.83 3.03 -19.34
CA ASN A 430 -26.11 2.96 -18.64
C ASN A 430 -26.92 1.71 -19.00
N LEU A 431 -27.14 1.45 -20.29
CA LEU A 431 -27.88 0.27 -20.76
C LEU A 431 -27.14 -1.02 -20.38
N CYS A 432 -25.81 -1.04 -20.49
CA CYS A 432 -25.00 -2.18 -20.09
C CYS A 432 -25.17 -2.52 -18.61
N ALA A 433 -25.13 -1.50 -17.73
CA ALA A 433 -25.33 -1.64 -16.30
C ALA A 433 -26.73 -2.15 -15.94
N ARG A 434 -27.78 -1.64 -16.59
CA ARG A 434 -29.15 -2.10 -16.35
C ARG A 434 -29.36 -3.55 -16.77
N ILE A 435 -28.83 -3.94 -17.93
CA ILE A 435 -28.89 -5.34 -18.41
C ILE A 435 -28.11 -6.27 -17.48
N MET A 436 -26.92 -5.85 -17.02
CA MET A 436 -26.13 -6.63 -16.08
C MET A 436 -26.83 -6.75 -14.72
N ALA A 437 -27.40 -5.67 -14.19
CA ALA A 437 -28.16 -5.64 -12.96
C ALA A 437 -29.32 -6.65 -12.98
N GLU A 438 -30.15 -6.63 -14.04
CA GLU A 438 -31.24 -7.61 -14.22
C GLU A 438 -30.69 -9.04 -14.30
N TYR A 439 -29.57 -9.24 -14.99
CA TYR A 439 -29.00 -10.58 -15.19
C TYR A 439 -28.41 -11.21 -13.91
N VAL A 440 -27.77 -10.40 -13.06
CA VAL A 440 -27.14 -10.90 -11.82
C VAL A 440 -28.04 -10.77 -10.59
N GLY A 441 -29.19 -10.10 -10.72
CA GLY A 441 -30.12 -9.86 -9.62
C GLY A 441 -29.58 -8.88 -8.58
N ALA A 442 -28.93 -7.81 -9.03
CA ALA A 442 -28.41 -6.73 -8.18
C ALA A 442 -29.12 -5.41 -8.48
N ASP A 443 -29.02 -4.46 -7.56
CA ASP A 443 -29.64 -3.14 -7.75
C ASP A 443 -28.91 -2.37 -8.86
N PHE A 444 -29.67 -1.64 -9.69
CA PHE A 444 -29.08 -0.67 -10.60
C PHE A 444 -29.00 0.69 -9.90
N VAL A 445 -27.81 1.28 -9.84
CA VAL A 445 -27.59 2.63 -9.30
C VAL A 445 -26.94 3.48 -10.38
N ASP A 446 -27.61 4.55 -10.79
CA ASP A 446 -27.11 5.42 -11.86
C ASP A 446 -25.89 6.23 -11.39
N ALA A 447 -24.85 6.31 -12.21
CA ALA A 447 -23.65 7.08 -11.86
C ALA A 447 -23.91 8.58 -11.71
N ALA A 448 -24.98 9.11 -12.32
CA ALA A 448 -25.42 10.49 -12.10
C ALA A 448 -25.79 10.77 -10.63
N GLU A 449 -26.15 9.76 -9.85
CA GLU A 449 -26.48 9.90 -8.43
C GLU A 449 -25.25 9.86 -7.52
N LEU A 450 -24.12 9.36 -8.05
CA LEU A 450 -22.90 9.04 -7.30
C LEU A 450 -21.73 9.97 -7.61
N ILE A 451 -21.49 10.22 -8.90
CA ILE A 451 -20.33 10.95 -9.42
C ILE A 451 -20.74 12.38 -9.72
N LEU A 452 -20.07 13.33 -9.08
CA LEU A 452 -20.38 14.75 -9.14
C LEU A 452 -19.26 15.52 -9.84
N PHE A 453 -19.66 16.50 -10.65
CA PHE A 453 -18.77 17.43 -11.35
C PHE A 453 -19.08 18.88 -10.96
N ASP A 454 -18.08 19.76 -11.06
CA ASP A 454 -18.28 21.20 -10.94
C ASP A 454 -18.85 21.83 -12.23
N GLY A 455 -19.09 23.13 -12.21
CA GLY A 455 -19.60 23.87 -13.38
C GLY A 455 -18.63 23.94 -14.56
N GLN A 456 -17.38 23.53 -14.38
CA GLN A 456 -16.33 23.47 -15.39
C GLN A 456 -16.12 22.04 -15.91
N GLY A 457 -16.84 21.06 -15.38
CA GLY A 457 -16.70 19.65 -15.75
C GLY A 457 -15.53 18.94 -15.08
N ASN A 458 -14.98 19.49 -13.99
CA ASN A 458 -13.98 18.80 -13.19
C ASN A 458 -14.65 17.87 -12.17
N PHE A 459 -14.07 16.69 -11.98
CA PHE A 459 -14.58 15.71 -11.04
C PHE A 459 -14.40 16.13 -9.58
N LEU A 460 -15.49 16.17 -8.83
CA LEU A 460 -15.54 16.52 -7.40
C LEU A 460 -15.32 15.28 -6.55
N GLU A 461 -14.06 14.88 -6.37
CA GLU A 461 -13.68 13.63 -5.69
C GLU A 461 -14.28 13.51 -4.29
N LYS A 462 -14.14 14.53 -3.44
CA LYS A 462 -14.51 14.46 -2.02
C LYS A 462 -16.03 14.38 -1.86
N GLU A 463 -16.76 15.17 -2.63
CA GLU A 463 -18.22 15.24 -2.66
C GLU A 463 -18.80 13.94 -3.20
N SER A 464 -18.26 13.44 -4.32
CA SER A 464 -18.65 12.16 -4.92
C SER A 464 -18.40 11.02 -3.95
N ARG A 465 -17.24 11.00 -3.26
CA ARG A 465 -16.93 9.98 -2.25
C ARG A 465 -17.97 9.93 -1.14
N ARG A 466 -18.36 11.09 -0.59
CA ARG A 466 -19.41 11.17 0.44
C ARG A 466 -20.74 10.67 -0.09
N ARG A 467 -21.10 11.08 -1.31
CA ARG A 467 -22.36 10.67 -1.95
C ARG A 467 -22.41 9.18 -2.24
N ILE A 468 -21.30 8.61 -2.71
CA ILE A 468 -21.13 7.16 -2.91
C ILE A 468 -21.38 6.41 -1.60
N ALA A 469 -20.72 6.82 -0.52
CA ALA A 469 -20.89 6.19 0.79
C ALA A 469 -22.35 6.23 1.26
N GLU A 470 -23.01 7.38 1.11
CA GLU A 470 -24.40 7.59 1.49
C GLU A 470 -25.36 6.70 0.68
N VAL A 471 -25.30 6.79 -0.65
CA VAL A 471 -26.23 6.08 -1.54
C VAL A 471 -25.99 4.57 -1.48
N LEU A 472 -24.75 4.12 -1.62
CA LEU A 472 -24.45 2.68 -1.67
C LEU A 472 -24.63 1.96 -0.33
N SER A 473 -24.66 2.67 0.80
CA SER A 473 -24.95 2.06 2.11
C SER A 473 -26.32 1.36 2.16
N GLY A 474 -27.28 1.82 1.34
CA GLY A 474 -28.62 1.24 1.24
C GLY A 474 -28.71 0.00 0.33
N HIS A 475 -27.62 -0.38 -0.34
CA HIS A 475 -27.61 -1.45 -1.33
C HIS A 475 -26.71 -2.61 -0.88
N GLU A 476 -27.25 -3.82 -0.82
CA GLU A 476 -26.43 -5.01 -0.53
C GLU A 476 -25.43 -5.24 -1.67
N ARG A 477 -25.92 -5.18 -2.92
CA ARG A 477 -25.11 -5.28 -4.14
C ARG A 477 -25.67 -4.35 -5.20
N ALA A 478 -24.78 -3.66 -5.91
CA ALA A 478 -25.19 -2.72 -6.95
C ALA A 478 -24.32 -2.83 -8.20
N VAL A 479 -24.95 -2.69 -9.37
CA VAL A 479 -24.30 -2.47 -10.65
C VAL A 479 -24.40 -1.00 -11.03
N ILE A 480 -23.25 -0.40 -11.28
CA ILE A 480 -23.06 1.03 -11.49
C ILE A 480 -22.47 1.22 -12.90
N PRO A 481 -23.06 2.08 -13.73
CA PRO A 481 -22.45 2.42 -15.01
C PRO A 481 -21.17 3.22 -14.78
N GLY A 482 -20.12 2.94 -15.55
CA GLY A 482 -18.91 3.77 -15.54
C GLY A 482 -19.07 5.08 -16.33
N PHE A 483 -17.96 5.81 -16.47
CA PHE A 483 -17.75 6.83 -17.51
C PHE A 483 -18.42 8.20 -17.34
N TYR A 484 -19.48 8.33 -16.55
CA TYR A 484 -20.18 9.61 -16.40
C TYR A 484 -20.65 9.89 -14.97
N GLY A 485 -21.20 11.09 -14.77
CA GLY A 485 -21.83 11.57 -13.55
C GLY A 485 -22.74 12.77 -13.83
N SER A 486 -23.03 13.57 -12.81
CA SER A 486 -23.87 14.77 -12.92
C SER A 486 -23.13 16.06 -12.55
N GLY A 487 -23.45 17.14 -13.26
CA GLY A 487 -23.06 18.51 -12.90
C GLY A 487 -24.03 19.15 -11.89
N PRO A 488 -23.76 20.39 -11.44
CA PRO A 488 -24.58 21.07 -10.44
C PRO A 488 -26.02 21.33 -10.87
N ASP A 489 -26.28 21.38 -12.18
CA ASP A 489 -27.60 21.57 -12.79
C ASP A 489 -28.32 20.23 -13.09
N GLY A 490 -27.73 19.11 -12.66
CA GLY A 490 -28.24 17.76 -12.90
C GLY A 490 -27.97 17.22 -14.31
N ARG A 491 -27.28 17.97 -15.18
CA ARG A 491 -26.93 17.47 -16.52
C ARG A 491 -25.84 16.41 -16.45
N ILE A 492 -25.90 15.48 -17.39
CA ILE A 492 -24.88 14.43 -17.52
C ILE A 492 -23.56 15.03 -17.98
N VAL A 493 -22.49 14.66 -17.29
CA VAL A 493 -21.11 15.01 -17.63
C VAL A 493 -20.31 13.71 -17.76
N THR A 494 -19.54 13.58 -18.84
CA THR A 494 -18.69 12.41 -19.11
C THR A 494 -17.24 12.70 -18.76
N PHE A 495 -16.51 11.70 -18.26
CA PHE A 495 -15.06 11.81 -18.11
C PHE A 495 -14.37 11.91 -19.48
N SER A 496 -13.28 12.67 -19.55
CA SER A 496 -12.50 12.86 -20.78
C SER A 496 -11.66 11.63 -21.15
N ARG A 497 -11.19 10.85 -20.16
CA ARG A 497 -10.39 9.62 -20.34
C ARG A 497 -10.60 8.64 -19.19
N GLY A 498 -10.48 7.33 -19.48
CA GLY A 498 -10.46 6.27 -18.45
C GLY A 498 -11.72 6.21 -17.58
N GLY A 499 -12.85 6.75 -18.04
CA GLY A 499 -13.95 7.11 -17.15
C GLY A 499 -14.53 5.95 -16.34
N SER A 500 -14.65 4.73 -16.89
CA SER A 500 -15.13 3.59 -16.10
C SER A 500 -14.12 3.13 -15.04
N ASP A 501 -12.82 3.26 -15.32
CA ASP A 501 -11.77 2.94 -14.35
C ASP A 501 -11.73 3.98 -13.22
N ILE A 502 -11.95 5.27 -13.53
CA ILE A 502 -12.12 6.34 -12.54
C ILE A 502 -13.35 6.06 -11.67
N THR A 503 -14.49 5.70 -12.28
CA THR A 503 -15.69 5.33 -11.53
C THR A 503 -15.41 4.15 -10.59
N GLY A 504 -14.72 3.11 -11.06
CA GLY A 504 -14.30 1.97 -10.22
C GLY A 504 -13.45 2.39 -9.02
N ALA A 505 -12.46 3.25 -9.24
CA ALA A 505 -11.62 3.79 -8.19
C ALA A 505 -12.39 4.69 -7.21
N ALA A 506 -13.28 5.56 -7.72
CA ALA A 506 -14.11 6.44 -6.91
C ALA A 506 -15.08 5.64 -6.03
N VAL A 507 -15.76 4.64 -6.59
CA VAL A 507 -16.64 3.73 -5.85
C VAL A 507 -15.85 3.01 -4.76
N SER A 508 -14.70 2.43 -5.09
CA SER A 508 -13.81 1.76 -4.11
C SER A 508 -13.42 2.67 -2.96
N ALA A 509 -13.03 3.92 -3.25
CA ALA A 509 -12.68 4.90 -2.23
C ALA A 509 -13.90 5.37 -1.40
N GLY A 510 -15.09 5.44 -2.00
CA GLY A 510 -16.33 5.83 -1.33
C GLY A 510 -16.87 4.78 -0.38
N VAL A 511 -16.77 3.51 -0.74
CA VAL A 511 -17.22 2.40 0.11
C VAL A 511 -16.10 1.84 1.00
N THR A 512 -14.90 2.45 0.96
CA THR A 512 -13.70 1.97 1.68
C THR A 512 -13.47 0.47 1.43
N ALA A 513 -13.41 0.09 0.16
CA ALA A 513 -13.20 -1.30 -0.23
C ALA A 513 -11.80 -1.77 0.15
N ASP A 514 -11.69 -3.05 0.52
CA ASP A 514 -10.41 -3.70 0.82
C ASP A 514 -9.56 -3.87 -0.45
N ILE A 515 -10.22 -4.07 -1.59
CA ILE A 515 -9.57 -4.25 -2.88
C ILE A 515 -10.43 -3.78 -4.04
N TYR A 516 -9.78 -3.12 -4.99
CA TYR A 516 -10.33 -2.78 -6.28
C TYR A 516 -9.89 -3.80 -7.33
N GLU A 517 -10.76 -4.69 -7.77
CA GLU A 517 -10.48 -5.59 -8.90
C GLU A 517 -10.81 -4.90 -10.22
N ASN A 518 -9.81 -4.76 -11.09
CA ASN A 518 -9.99 -4.29 -12.46
C ASN A 518 -9.89 -5.46 -13.43
N TRP A 519 -11.04 -5.90 -13.92
CA TRP A 519 -11.21 -7.03 -14.82
C TRP A 519 -11.11 -6.59 -16.28
N THR A 520 -10.11 -7.14 -16.96
CA THR A 520 -9.68 -6.83 -18.31
C THR A 520 -9.49 -8.13 -19.12
N ASP A 521 -8.93 -8.05 -20.33
CA ASP A 521 -8.60 -9.18 -21.20
C ASP A 521 -7.13 -9.65 -21.06
N VAL A 522 -6.38 -9.07 -20.13
CA VAL A 522 -4.99 -9.43 -19.81
C VAL A 522 -4.84 -9.93 -18.37
N SER A 523 -3.96 -10.91 -18.16
CA SER A 523 -3.67 -11.50 -16.84
C SER A 523 -2.64 -10.69 -16.04
N GLY A 524 -2.89 -9.39 -15.90
CA GLY A 524 -1.99 -8.45 -15.25
C GLY A 524 -0.97 -7.79 -16.19
N LEU A 525 0.01 -7.12 -15.59
CA LEU A 525 1.14 -6.48 -16.25
C LEU A 525 2.22 -7.50 -16.61
N LEU A 526 2.88 -7.23 -17.73
CA LEU A 526 4.04 -7.99 -18.18
C LEU A 526 5.29 -7.13 -18.03
N MET A 527 6.40 -7.76 -17.68
CA MET A 527 7.69 -7.10 -17.46
C MET A 527 8.23 -6.41 -18.74
N ALA A 528 7.76 -6.79 -19.92
CA ALA A 528 8.08 -6.14 -21.20
C ALA A 528 6.93 -6.37 -22.20
N ASP A 529 6.88 -5.57 -23.29
CA ASP A 529 5.87 -5.73 -24.34
C ASP A 529 5.95 -7.13 -24.99
N PRO A 530 4.85 -7.93 -24.96
CA PRO A 530 4.81 -9.27 -25.55
C PRO A 530 4.96 -9.28 -27.08
N LYS A 531 4.80 -8.14 -27.77
CA LYS A 531 5.10 -8.00 -29.20
C LYS A 531 6.61 -7.99 -29.46
N VAL A 532 7.41 -7.50 -28.50
CA VAL A 532 8.87 -7.37 -28.61
C VAL A 532 9.57 -8.58 -27.98
N VAL A 533 9.15 -8.98 -26.79
CA VAL A 533 9.70 -10.11 -26.02
C VAL A 533 8.69 -11.26 -26.04
N LYS A 534 9.13 -12.47 -26.42
CA LYS A 534 8.24 -13.65 -26.38
C LYS A 534 8.07 -14.14 -24.95
N ASN A 535 6.82 -14.35 -24.53
CA ASN A 535 6.43 -14.87 -23.21
C ASN A 535 7.12 -14.11 -22.04
N PRO A 536 6.95 -12.78 -21.95
CA PRO A 536 7.54 -12.01 -20.87
C PRO A 536 6.98 -12.45 -19.52
N LEU A 537 7.77 -12.26 -18.45
CA LEU A 537 7.37 -12.65 -17.09
C LEU A 537 6.21 -11.75 -16.63
N PRO A 538 5.19 -12.31 -15.96
CA PRO A 538 4.16 -11.51 -15.31
C PRO A 538 4.77 -10.76 -14.12
N VAL A 539 4.25 -9.57 -13.85
CA VAL A 539 4.62 -8.76 -12.69
C VAL A 539 3.61 -9.05 -11.59
N PRO A 540 3.97 -9.77 -10.51
CA PRO A 540 3.00 -10.13 -9.48
C PRO A 540 2.56 -8.93 -8.65
N VAL A 541 3.51 -8.05 -8.31
CA VAL A 541 3.28 -6.89 -7.43
C VAL A 541 4.05 -5.67 -7.92
N ILE A 542 3.36 -4.54 -8.04
CA ILE A 542 3.93 -3.26 -8.45
C ILE A 542 3.45 -2.14 -7.52
N THR A 543 4.27 -1.13 -7.29
CA THR A 543 3.82 0.08 -6.57
C THR A 543 3.12 1.06 -7.52
N TYR A 544 2.28 1.94 -6.99
CA TYR A 544 1.71 3.05 -7.78
C TYR A 544 2.78 3.91 -8.47
N LYS A 545 3.89 4.18 -7.78
CA LYS A 545 5.02 4.96 -8.33
C LYS A 545 5.64 4.25 -9.54
N GLU A 546 5.90 2.95 -9.43
CA GLU A 546 6.47 2.16 -10.54
C GLU A 546 5.50 2.05 -11.73
N LEU A 547 4.20 1.88 -11.48
CA LEU A 547 3.20 1.86 -12.53
C LEU A 547 3.18 3.18 -13.31
N ARG A 548 3.27 4.33 -12.61
CA ARG A 548 3.34 5.66 -13.23
C ARG A 548 4.51 5.78 -14.20
N GLU A 549 5.70 5.34 -13.79
CA GLU A 549 6.91 5.39 -14.62
C GLU A 549 6.76 4.54 -15.88
N LEU A 550 6.19 3.34 -15.77
CA LEU A 550 5.91 2.48 -16.92
C LEU A 550 4.89 3.14 -17.86
N ALA A 551 3.80 3.68 -17.31
CA ALA A 551 2.73 4.31 -18.08
C ALA A 551 3.21 5.59 -18.80
N PHE A 552 4.10 6.37 -18.17
CA PHE A 552 4.70 7.56 -18.78
C PHE A 552 5.43 7.22 -20.09
N MET A 553 6.06 6.05 -20.14
CA MET A 553 6.82 5.56 -21.30
C MET A 553 6.01 4.62 -22.20
N GLY A 554 4.67 4.71 -22.14
CA GLY A 554 3.79 4.06 -23.11
C GLY A 554 3.32 2.66 -22.75
N ALA A 555 3.48 2.20 -21.50
CA ALA A 555 2.86 0.93 -21.09
C ALA A 555 1.32 1.05 -21.11
N GLU A 556 0.69 0.36 -22.07
CA GLU A 556 -0.76 0.39 -22.30
C GLU A 556 -1.53 -0.54 -21.35
N VAL A 557 -1.72 -0.15 -20.08
CA VAL A 557 -2.64 -0.89 -19.19
C VAL A 557 -3.49 0.03 -18.31
N MET A 558 -2.88 0.92 -17.54
CA MET A 558 -3.61 1.77 -16.61
C MET A 558 -2.81 3.05 -16.33
N HIS A 559 -3.42 4.22 -16.57
CA HIS A 559 -2.80 5.50 -16.27
C HIS A 559 -2.99 5.86 -14.80
N GLU A 560 -1.97 6.43 -14.15
CA GLU A 560 -2.03 6.78 -12.73
C GLU A 560 -3.13 7.79 -12.41
N ASP A 561 -3.38 8.75 -13.32
CA ASP A 561 -4.43 9.78 -13.18
C ASP A 561 -5.84 9.19 -13.07
N VAL A 562 -6.01 7.90 -13.36
CA VAL A 562 -7.28 7.19 -13.29
C VAL A 562 -7.50 6.52 -11.93
N VAL A 563 -6.43 6.24 -11.19
CA VAL A 563 -6.45 5.49 -9.92
C VAL A 563 -6.13 6.34 -8.69
N PHE A 564 -6.05 7.66 -8.85
CA PHE A 564 -5.74 8.56 -7.74
C PHE A 564 -6.67 8.43 -6.52
N PRO A 565 -8.00 8.12 -6.62
CA PRO A 565 -8.85 8.01 -5.44
C PRO A 565 -8.42 6.86 -4.53
N VAL A 566 -8.11 5.70 -5.11
CA VAL A 566 -7.64 4.52 -4.37
C VAL A 566 -6.18 4.68 -3.92
N ARG A 567 -5.33 5.34 -4.72
CA ARG A 567 -3.93 5.66 -4.34
C ARG A 567 -3.86 6.49 -3.06
N LYS A 568 -4.71 7.54 -2.95
CA LYS A 568 -4.76 8.41 -1.76
C LYS A 568 -5.15 7.64 -0.51
N MET A 569 -6.05 6.67 -0.66
CA MET A 569 -6.56 5.84 0.43
C MET A 569 -5.70 4.60 0.71
N GLY A 570 -4.67 4.32 -0.10
CA GLY A 570 -3.85 3.12 0.02
C GLY A 570 -4.56 1.81 -0.38
N ILE A 571 -5.76 1.88 -0.96
CA ILE A 571 -6.53 0.71 -1.38
C ILE A 571 -5.78 0.00 -2.51
N PRO A 572 -5.51 -1.31 -2.42
CA PRO A 572 -4.83 -2.06 -3.47
C PRO A 572 -5.74 -2.27 -4.69
N ILE A 573 -5.11 -2.37 -5.88
CA ILE A 573 -5.80 -2.72 -7.12
C ILE A 573 -5.29 -4.08 -7.60
N ASN A 574 -6.18 -4.96 -8.04
CA ASN A 574 -5.78 -6.19 -8.72
C ASN A 574 -6.24 -6.18 -10.18
N ILE A 575 -5.29 -6.22 -11.11
CA ILE A 575 -5.57 -6.35 -12.54
C ILE A 575 -5.78 -7.83 -12.86
N ARG A 576 -7.01 -8.18 -13.24
CA ARG A 576 -7.50 -9.56 -13.43
C ARG A 576 -7.94 -9.80 -14.87
N ASN A 577 -7.99 -11.07 -15.29
CA ASN A 577 -8.42 -11.45 -16.63
C ASN A 577 -9.79 -12.15 -16.62
N THR A 578 -10.78 -11.57 -17.28
CA THR A 578 -12.14 -12.14 -17.39
C THR A 578 -12.16 -13.48 -18.14
N ASP A 579 -11.25 -13.68 -19.09
CA ASP A 579 -11.14 -14.94 -19.83
C ASP A 579 -10.28 -16.00 -19.12
N ARG A 580 -9.54 -15.60 -18.06
CA ARG A 580 -8.71 -16.47 -17.22
C ARG A 580 -8.80 -16.09 -15.73
N PRO A 581 -9.97 -16.24 -15.08
CA PRO A 581 -10.19 -15.75 -13.72
C PRO A 581 -9.27 -16.37 -12.65
N GLN A 582 -8.77 -17.57 -12.92
CA GLN A 582 -7.83 -18.27 -12.05
C GLN A 582 -6.43 -17.64 -12.03
N ASP A 583 -6.08 -16.81 -13.03
CA ASP A 583 -4.78 -16.15 -13.06
C ASP A 583 -4.74 -15.09 -11.92
N PRO A 584 -3.66 -15.04 -11.12
CA PRO A 584 -3.59 -14.15 -9.95
C PRO A 584 -3.57 -12.67 -10.34
N GLY A 585 -3.10 -12.36 -11.56
CA GLY A 585 -3.02 -11.00 -12.07
C GLY A 585 -1.81 -10.23 -11.55
N THR A 586 -1.97 -8.91 -11.47
CA THR A 586 -0.98 -7.99 -10.87
C THR A 586 -1.61 -7.17 -9.79
N LEU A 587 -1.02 -7.20 -8.59
CA LEU A 587 -1.41 -6.36 -7.48
C LEU A 587 -0.65 -5.02 -7.51
N ILE A 588 -1.39 -3.92 -7.50
CA ILE A 588 -0.86 -2.55 -7.41
C ILE A 588 -1.07 -2.06 -5.97
N VAL A 589 0.01 -1.65 -5.31
CA VAL A 589 0.02 -1.30 -3.88
C VAL A 589 0.72 0.02 -3.61
N LYS A 590 0.48 0.63 -2.44
CA LYS A 590 1.22 1.82 -1.98
C LYS A 590 2.66 1.47 -1.61
N ASN A 591 2.85 0.41 -0.83
CA ASN A 591 4.16 -0.13 -0.46
C ASN A 591 4.21 -1.63 -0.80
N ALA A 592 5.29 -2.05 -1.46
CA ALA A 592 5.51 -3.42 -1.89
C ALA A 592 6.63 -4.14 -1.12
N ASP A 593 7.19 -3.54 -0.06
CA ASP A 593 8.28 -4.09 0.77
C ASP A 593 7.89 -5.41 1.46
N TYR A 594 6.59 -5.60 1.72
CA TYR A 594 6.04 -6.78 2.37
C TYR A 594 5.73 -7.93 1.40
N TYR A 595 5.89 -7.71 0.09
CA TYR A 595 5.58 -8.71 -0.93
C TYR A 595 6.86 -9.38 -1.42
N PRO A 596 6.96 -10.71 -1.38
CA PRO A 596 8.10 -11.42 -1.92
C PRO A 596 8.12 -11.22 -3.45
N SER A 597 9.03 -10.36 -3.94
CA SER A 597 9.27 -10.21 -5.37
C SER A 597 10.61 -10.80 -5.75
N LEU A 598 10.59 -11.77 -6.67
CA LEU A 598 11.79 -12.34 -7.29
C LEU A 598 12.35 -11.44 -8.41
N LEU A 599 11.62 -10.38 -8.80
CA LEU A 599 12.00 -9.52 -9.91
C LEU A 599 12.89 -8.36 -9.44
N LYS A 600 14.08 -8.24 -10.05
CA LYS A 600 15.02 -7.12 -9.81
C LYS A 600 14.58 -5.81 -10.47
N ILE A 601 13.80 -5.91 -11.54
CA ILE A 601 13.16 -4.77 -12.20
C ILE A 601 11.67 -5.07 -12.38
N SER A 602 10.86 -4.04 -12.28
CA SER A 602 9.40 -4.12 -12.31
C SER A 602 8.87 -4.11 -13.73
N GLY A 603 9.59 -3.47 -14.67
CA GLY A 603 9.27 -3.56 -16.08
C GLY A 603 10.21 -2.78 -16.99
N ILE A 604 10.03 -3.00 -18.29
CA ILE A 604 10.71 -2.33 -19.39
C ILE A 604 9.61 -1.78 -20.30
N SER A 605 9.58 -0.47 -20.47
CA SER A 605 8.65 0.22 -21.37
C SER A 605 9.43 1.17 -22.27
N GLY A 606 8.86 1.53 -23.42
CA GLY A 606 9.53 2.44 -24.33
C GLY A 606 8.81 2.57 -25.65
N GLY A 607 9.44 3.30 -26.56
CA GLY A 607 8.92 3.52 -27.89
C GLY A 607 9.94 4.14 -28.82
N THR A 608 9.48 4.44 -30.04
CA THR A 608 10.26 5.09 -31.08
C THR A 608 9.64 6.42 -31.49
N GLY A 609 10.28 7.15 -32.41
CA GLY A 609 9.79 8.46 -32.87
C GLY A 609 10.08 9.60 -31.89
N TYR A 610 11.24 9.58 -31.24
CA TYR A 610 11.74 10.69 -30.43
C TYR A 610 12.80 11.49 -31.19
N ALA A 611 12.96 12.75 -30.78
CA ALA A 611 13.97 13.65 -31.31
C ALA A 611 14.67 14.41 -30.19
N SER A 612 15.92 14.80 -30.43
CA SER A 612 16.75 15.60 -29.53
C SER A 612 17.05 16.96 -30.14
N ILE A 613 16.87 18.04 -29.39
CA ILE A 613 17.25 19.41 -29.77
C ILE A 613 18.40 19.85 -28.84
N VAL A 614 19.57 20.05 -29.42
CA VAL A 614 20.76 20.48 -28.68
C VAL A 614 20.98 21.97 -28.91
N VAL A 615 20.99 22.75 -27.83
CA VAL A 615 21.32 24.17 -27.80
C VAL A 615 22.70 24.31 -27.18
N GLU A 616 23.66 24.91 -27.88
CA GLU A 616 25.00 25.20 -27.39
C GLU A 616 25.18 26.72 -27.29
N LYS A 617 25.52 27.20 -26.09
CA LYS A 617 25.77 28.60 -25.79
C LYS A 617 26.61 28.74 -24.52
N GLU A 618 27.63 29.59 -24.57
CA GLU A 618 28.42 29.97 -23.40
C GLU A 618 27.52 30.39 -22.20
N ARG A 619 27.77 29.78 -21.04
CA ARG A 619 27.09 29.99 -19.76
C ARG A 619 25.59 29.72 -19.78
N LEU A 620 25.10 28.94 -20.76
CA LEU A 620 23.67 28.62 -20.90
C LEU A 620 23.07 27.98 -19.66
N ASN A 621 23.80 27.13 -18.95
CA ASN A 621 23.30 26.48 -17.74
C ASN A 621 23.50 27.31 -16.47
N GLU A 622 24.37 28.32 -16.47
CA GLU A 622 24.51 29.24 -15.34
C GLU A 622 23.46 30.36 -15.37
N ASP A 623 23.04 30.76 -16.56
CA ASP A 623 22.11 31.87 -16.78
C ASP A 623 20.65 31.39 -16.78
N GLU A 624 19.93 31.72 -15.71
CA GLU A 624 18.52 31.38 -15.53
C GLU A 624 17.60 32.01 -16.60
N ALA A 625 17.92 33.23 -17.07
CA ALA A 625 17.11 33.91 -18.07
C ALA A 625 17.22 33.24 -19.44
N LEU A 626 18.41 32.74 -19.80
CA LEU A 626 18.60 31.97 -21.02
C LEU A 626 17.82 30.65 -20.97
N ARG A 627 17.92 29.88 -19.87
CA ARG A 627 17.13 28.64 -19.72
C ARG A 627 15.63 28.90 -19.80
N THR A 628 15.15 29.91 -19.08
CA THR A 628 13.73 30.30 -19.08
C THR A 628 13.26 30.67 -20.49
N THR A 629 14.09 31.39 -21.24
CA THR A 629 13.78 31.75 -22.64
C THR A 629 13.65 30.51 -23.53
N VAL A 630 14.56 29.54 -23.40
CA VAL A 630 14.46 28.27 -24.16
C VAL A 630 13.17 27.54 -23.79
N MET A 631 12.89 27.34 -22.49
CA MET A 631 11.69 26.61 -22.04
C MET A 631 10.39 27.30 -22.47
N ARG A 632 10.35 28.64 -22.44
CA ARG A 632 9.20 29.43 -22.88
C ARG A 632 8.85 29.16 -24.35
N ILE A 633 9.83 29.02 -25.23
CA ILE A 633 9.60 28.75 -26.66
C ILE A 633 8.85 27.41 -26.85
N PHE A 634 9.26 26.36 -26.15
CA PHE A 634 8.56 25.07 -26.20
C PHE A 634 7.12 25.19 -25.68
N GLY A 635 6.91 25.93 -24.59
CA GLY A 635 5.57 26.20 -24.04
C GLY A 635 4.67 26.97 -25.01
N GLU A 636 5.18 28.02 -25.65
CA GLU A 636 4.45 28.84 -26.64
C GLU A 636 4.07 28.03 -27.89
N GLN A 637 4.95 27.14 -28.33
CA GLN A 637 4.72 26.23 -29.46
C GLN A 637 3.90 24.99 -29.06
N ARG A 638 3.54 24.86 -27.78
CA ARG A 638 2.83 23.69 -27.22
C ARG A 638 3.53 22.36 -27.51
N ILE A 639 4.86 22.36 -27.50
CA ILE A 639 5.69 21.17 -27.69
C ILE A 639 6.02 20.60 -26.30
N PRO A 640 5.47 19.42 -25.93
CA PRO A 640 5.79 18.80 -24.65
C PRO A 640 7.25 18.35 -24.60
N ILE A 641 7.96 18.76 -23.55
CA ILE A 641 9.30 18.30 -23.26
C ILE A 641 9.22 16.99 -22.48
N LEU A 642 9.93 15.96 -22.95
CA LEU A 642 10.00 14.65 -22.30
C LEU A 642 11.14 14.58 -21.30
N ASN A 643 12.32 15.06 -21.69
CA ASN A 643 13.49 15.10 -20.83
C ASN A 643 14.47 16.20 -21.24
N ILE A 644 15.30 16.67 -20.31
CA ILE A 644 16.34 17.66 -20.53
C ILE A 644 17.64 17.17 -19.89
N LEU A 645 18.69 17.03 -20.69
CA LEU A 645 20.04 16.83 -20.20
C LEU A 645 20.84 18.12 -20.29
N THR A 646 21.54 18.48 -19.22
CA THR A 646 22.31 19.73 -19.14
C THR A 646 23.80 19.47 -19.17
N GLY A 647 24.53 20.29 -19.93
CA GLY A 647 25.98 20.46 -19.85
C GLY A 647 26.32 21.81 -19.22
N VAL A 648 27.61 22.19 -19.26
CA VAL A 648 28.05 23.53 -18.83
C VAL A 648 27.47 24.61 -19.76
N ASP A 649 27.66 24.41 -21.06
CA ASP A 649 27.27 25.34 -22.12
C ASP A 649 26.23 24.75 -23.07
N SER A 650 25.52 23.69 -22.66
CA SER A 650 24.57 23.02 -23.53
C SER A 650 23.30 22.53 -22.83
N LEU A 651 22.20 22.53 -23.57
CA LEU A 651 20.94 21.88 -23.20
C LEU A 651 20.56 20.91 -24.31
N ASN A 652 20.31 19.64 -23.95
CA ASN A 652 19.80 18.63 -24.85
C ASN A 652 18.37 18.26 -24.45
N ILE A 653 17.41 18.69 -25.26
CA ILE A 653 15.97 18.63 -24.98
C ILE A 653 15.35 17.54 -25.85
N PHE A 654 14.72 16.57 -25.21
CA PHE A 654 14.05 15.46 -25.87
C PHE A 654 12.55 15.71 -25.97
N VAL A 655 11.99 15.44 -27.15
CA VAL A 655 10.58 15.65 -27.51
C VAL A 655 10.08 14.50 -28.38
N ASN A 656 8.77 14.36 -28.54
CA ASN A 656 8.26 13.46 -29.58
C ASN A 656 8.53 14.08 -30.96
N GLU A 657 9.00 13.28 -31.90
CA GLU A 657 9.29 13.73 -33.26
C GLU A 657 8.04 14.28 -33.96
N LYS A 658 6.87 13.70 -33.68
CA LYS A 658 5.58 14.15 -34.23
C LYS A 658 5.26 15.61 -33.86
N ASP A 659 5.73 16.09 -32.70
CA ASP A 659 5.41 17.43 -32.18
C ASP A 659 6.27 18.52 -32.85
N ILE A 660 7.42 18.15 -33.43
CA ILE A 660 8.32 19.08 -34.15
C ILE A 660 8.29 18.90 -35.66
N ARG A 661 7.55 17.90 -36.15
CA ARG A 661 7.48 17.55 -37.57
C ARG A 661 7.02 18.76 -38.40
N GLY A 662 7.77 19.05 -39.46
CA GLY A 662 7.50 20.18 -40.37
C GLY A 662 8.04 21.54 -39.93
N HIS A 663 8.39 21.72 -38.66
CA HIS A 663 8.78 23.04 -38.10
C HIS A 663 10.16 23.05 -37.44
N VAL A 664 10.94 21.97 -37.54
CA VAL A 664 12.29 21.85 -36.93
C VAL A 664 13.21 23.02 -37.29
N ARG A 665 13.22 23.46 -38.56
CA ARG A 665 14.07 24.57 -39.01
C ARG A 665 13.66 25.90 -38.39
N GLU A 666 12.36 26.13 -38.27
CA GLU A 666 11.81 27.33 -37.64
C GLU A 666 12.09 27.34 -36.15
N LEU A 667 11.81 26.24 -35.45
CA LEU A 667 12.07 26.08 -34.02
C LEU A 667 13.56 26.27 -33.69
N THR A 668 14.45 25.62 -34.43
CA THR A 668 15.91 25.76 -34.21
C THR A 668 16.41 27.17 -34.51
N ALA A 669 15.89 27.84 -35.54
CA ALA A 669 16.21 29.24 -35.84
C ALA A 669 15.68 30.20 -34.77
N GLN A 670 14.44 29.98 -34.29
CA GLN A 670 13.80 30.77 -33.24
C GLN A 670 14.60 30.67 -31.93
N ILE A 671 14.93 29.46 -31.49
CA ILE A 671 15.75 29.24 -30.29
C ILE A 671 17.11 29.92 -30.47
N ARG A 672 17.77 29.70 -31.61
CA ARG A 672 19.08 30.29 -31.89
C ARG A 672 19.05 31.81 -31.79
N SER A 673 18.05 32.45 -32.39
CA SER A 673 17.88 33.90 -32.36
C SER A 673 17.55 34.42 -30.96
N ALA A 674 16.68 33.71 -30.22
CA ALA A 674 16.16 34.17 -28.93
C ALA A 674 17.23 34.19 -27.85
N VAL A 675 18.14 33.21 -27.84
CA VAL A 675 19.23 33.16 -26.86
C VAL A 675 20.58 33.58 -27.45
N ASN A 676 20.66 33.94 -28.73
CA ASN A 676 21.93 34.13 -29.44
C ASN A 676 22.87 32.94 -29.21
N ALA A 677 22.38 31.72 -29.52
CA ALA A 677 23.13 30.49 -29.35
C ALA A 677 24.20 30.31 -30.44
N ASP A 678 25.34 29.75 -30.06
CA ASP A 678 26.43 29.42 -30.96
C ASP A 678 25.96 28.41 -32.00
N LYS A 679 25.22 27.40 -31.52
CA LYS A 679 24.68 26.32 -32.34
C LYS A 679 23.35 25.81 -31.78
N VAL A 680 22.42 25.48 -32.68
CA VAL A 680 21.22 24.70 -32.36
C VAL A 680 21.09 23.59 -33.38
N THR A 681 21.01 22.34 -32.93
CA THR A 681 20.85 21.17 -33.80
C THR A 681 19.69 20.31 -33.38
N ALA A 682 19.08 19.61 -34.33
CA ALA A 682 18.04 18.63 -34.08
C ALA A 682 18.45 17.29 -34.69
N ALA A 683 18.21 16.19 -33.97
CA ALA A 683 18.41 14.84 -34.46
C ALA A 683 17.16 14.00 -34.19
N THR A 684 16.69 13.28 -35.21
CA THR A 684 15.53 12.37 -35.16
C THR A 684 16.00 10.91 -35.12
N GLY A 685 15.06 9.96 -35.17
CA GLY A 685 15.36 8.53 -35.22
C GLY A 685 15.87 7.97 -33.90
N ILE A 686 15.39 8.51 -32.77
CA ILE A 686 15.73 8.05 -31.43
C ILE A 686 14.59 7.17 -30.91
N ALA A 687 14.96 6.03 -30.34
CA ALA A 687 14.09 5.25 -29.48
C ALA A 687 14.48 5.44 -28.02
N MET A 688 13.50 5.40 -27.13
CA MET A 688 13.71 5.50 -25.70
C MET A 688 13.21 4.25 -25.00
N ILE A 689 14.01 3.75 -24.06
CA ILE A 689 13.70 2.60 -23.21
C ILE A 689 13.81 3.04 -21.76
N ALA A 690 12.69 3.00 -21.03
CA ALA A 690 12.70 3.06 -19.59
C ALA A 690 12.77 1.67 -18.98
N VAL A 691 13.65 1.54 -18.00
CA VAL A 691 13.74 0.38 -17.13
C VAL A 691 13.33 0.85 -15.74
N VAL A 692 12.27 0.26 -15.20
CA VAL A 692 11.68 0.68 -13.92
C VAL A 692 11.99 -0.37 -12.86
N SER A 693 12.45 0.09 -11.70
CA SER A 693 12.68 -0.72 -10.51
C SER A 693 12.59 0.15 -9.27
N ARG A 694 11.80 -0.26 -8.26
CA ARG A 694 11.86 0.30 -6.91
C ARG A 694 13.27 0.24 -6.30
N PHE A 695 14.13 -0.62 -6.82
CA PHE A 695 15.52 -0.77 -6.39
C PHE A 695 16.51 0.08 -7.21
N MET A 696 16.06 0.92 -8.15
CA MET A 696 16.96 1.66 -9.05
C MET A 696 17.91 2.58 -8.27
N SER A 697 17.37 3.51 -7.50
CA SER A 697 18.15 4.39 -6.61
C SER A 697 18.96 3.61 -5.57
N SER A 698 18.43 2.45 -5.14
CA SER A 698 19.04 1.56 -4.15
C SER A 698 19.92 0.45 -4.72
N SER A 699 20.29 0.47 -6.01
CA SER A 699 21.19 -0.53 -6.61
C SER A 699 21.81 -0.03 -7.93
N PRO A 700 23.00 0.63 -7.89
CA PRO A 700 23.72 1.05 -9.09
C PRO A 700 24.01 -0.10 -10.07
N ALA A 701 24.04 -1.34 -9.56
CA ALA A 701 24.19 -2.55 -10.36
C ALA A 701 23.08 -2.71 -11.41
N ILE A 702 21.87 -2.19 -11.17
CA ILE A 702 20.76 -2.24 -12.12
C ILE A 702 21.09 -1.37 -13.34
N GLY A 703 21.43 -0.10 -13.13
CA GLY A 703 21.84 0.79 -14.23
C GLY A 703 23.05 0.25 -15.00
N ALA A 704 24.06 -0.27 -14.30
CA ALA A 704 25.23 -0.89 -14.92
C ALA A 704 24.87 -2.12 -15.77
N LYS A 705 23.93 -2.97 -15.30
CA LYS A 705 23.42 -4.12 -16.06
C LYS A 705 22.67 -3.69 -17.32
N VAL A 706 21.88 -2.63 -17.26
CA VAL A 706 21.19 -2.07 -18.45
C VAL A 706 22.23 -1.70 -19.52
N LEU A 707 23.25 -0.94 -19.16
CA LEU A 707 24.32 -0.55 -20.10
C LEU A 707 25.12 -1.74 -20.61
N THR A 708 25.42 -2.71 -19.74
CA THR A 708 26.13 -3.95 -20.10
C THR A 708 25.33 -4.78 -21.10
N ALA A 709 24.01 -4.88 -20.90
CA ALA A 709 23.11 -5.60 -21.80
C ALA A 709 23.15 -4.99 -23.21
N LEU A 710 23.04 -3.66 -23.32
CA LEU A 710 23.10 -2.96 -24.60
C LEU A 710 24.47 -3.08 -25.26
N ALA A 711 25.55 -2.87 -24.49
CA ALA A 711 26.93 -2.99 -24.98
C ALA A 711 27.24 -4.42 -25.48
N SER A 712 26.74 -5.46 -24.81
CA SER A 712 26.92 -6.87 -25.22
C SER A 712 26.33 -7.17 -26.61
N ARG A 713 25.37 -6.36 -27.06
CA ARG A 713 24.75 -6.43 -28.38
C ARG A 713 25.27 -5.38 -29.36
N ARG A 714 26.30 -4.61 -28.97
CA ARG A 714 26.88 -3.50 -29.75
C ARG A 714 25.86 -2.41 -30.09
N ILE A 715 24.86 -2.22 -29.23
CA ILE A 715 23.87 -1.16 -29.39
C ILE A 715 24.45 0.14 -28.83
N ASN A 716 24.42 1.19 -29.64
CA ASN A 716 24.96 2.49 -29.25
C ASN A 716 23.97 3.24 -28.34
N VAL A 717 24.46 3.74 -27.21
CA VAL A 717 23.66 4.55 -26.28
C VAL A 717 23.88 6.02 -26.61
N ARG A 718 22.80 6.72 -27.01
CA ARG A 718 22.81 8.14 -27.36
C ARG A 718 22.45 9.04 -26.17
N MET A 719 21.77 8.48 -25.19
CA MET A 719 21.29 9.18 -24.02
C MET A 719 21.18 8.19 -22.87
N ILE A 720 21.60 8.61 -21.69
CA ILE A 720 21.22 7.97 -20.44
C ILE A 720 20.77 9.04 -19.46
N ASP A 721 19.65 8.78 -18.82
CA ASP A 721 19.19 9.50 -17.66
C ASP A 721 19.00 8.53 -16.50
N TYR A 722 19.58 8.89 -15.37
CA TYR A 722 19.64 8.08 -14.17
C TYR A 722 19.56 9.01 -12.95
N GLY A 723 18.41 9.00 -12.28
CA GLY A 723 18.19 9.82 -11.08
C GLY A 723 18.66 9.12 -9.80
N VAL A 724 19.31 9.88 -8.90
CA VAL A 724 19.82 9.38 -7.62
C VAL A 724 18.69 8.89 -6.69
N GLU A 725 17.51 9.51 -6.75
CA GLU A 725 16.30 9.12 -6.03
C GLU A 725 15.21 8.53 -6.96
N GLY A 726 15.57 8.32 -8.23
CA GLY A 726 14.68 7.78 -9.25
C GLY A 726 14.41 6.30 -9.05
N ILE A 727 13.23 5.85 -9.48
CA ILE A 727 12.88 4.42 -9.56
C ILE A 727 12.91 3.92 -11.01
N SER A 728 13.49 4.70 -11.91
CA SER A 728 13.59 4.41 -13.34
C SER A 728 14.92 4.92 -13.90
N THR A 729 15.38 4.30 -14.98
CA THR A 729 16.45 4.83 -15.83
C THR A 729 15.95 4.86 -17.27
N LEU A 730 16.22 5.95 -17.96
CA LEU A 730 15.79 6.18 -19.33
C LEU A 730 17.02 6.14 -20.24
N VAL A 731 16.99 5.27 -21.24
CA VAL A 731 18.08 5.11 -22.20
C VAL A 731 17.58 5.43 -23.60
N GLY A 732 18.25 6.35 -24.28
CA GLY A 732 18.03 6.65 -25.69
C GLY A 732 19.01 5.88 -26.56
N ILE A 733 18.49 5.18 -27.56
CA ILE A 733 19.25 4.43 -28.56
C ILE A 733 18.74 4.78 -29.97
N ASP A 734 19.41 4.29 -31.01
CA ASP A 734 18.92 4.45 -32.37
C ASP A 734 17.63 3.65 -32.58
N GLU A 735 16.67 4.23 -33.32
CA GLU A 735 15.33 3.66 -33.50
C GLU A 735 15.35 2.24 -34.09
N GLY A 736 16.29 1.95 -34.98
CA GLY A 736 16.48 0.61 -35.56
C GLY A 736 16.89 -0.46 -34.55
N ASP A 737 17.43 -0.08 -33.40
CA ASP A 737 17.87 -0.99 -32.34
C ASP A 737 16.83 -1.20 -31.23
N TYR A 738 15.68 -0.53 -31.28
CA TYR A 738 14.67 -0.53 -30.20
C TYR A 738 14.33 -1.94 -29.68
N GLU A 739 13.84 -2.82 -30.57
CA GLU A 739 13.45 -4.17 -30.18
C GLU A 739 14.62 -5.00 -29.66
N ASN A 740 15.80 -4.85 -30.28
CA ASN A 740 17.01 -5.56 -29.86
C ASN A 740 17.49 -5.08 -28.49
N GLY A 741 17.37 -3.78 -28.20
CA GLY A 741 17.69 -3.18 -26.93
C GLY A 741 16.78 -3.69 -25.81
N VAL A 742 15.46 -3.66 -26.03
CA VAL A 742 14.49 -4.21 -25.06
C VAL A 742 14.75 -5.70 -24.79
N ARG A 743 14.96 -6.51 -25.84
CA ARG A 743 15.28 -7.94 -25.69
C ARG A 743 16.59 -8.16 -24.93
N ALA A 744 17.61 -7.35 -25.20
CA ALA A 744 18.91 -7.45 -24.53
C ALA A 744 18.78 -7.19 -23.03
N ILE A 745 18.13 -6.08 -22.66
CA ILE A 745 17.89 -5.70 -21.27
C ILE A 745 17.05 -6.79 -20.58
N TYR A 746 15.92 -7.18 -21.18
CA TYR A 746 15.05 -8.22 -20.62
C TYR A 746 15.82 -9.51 -20.32
N THR A 747 16.59 -10.00 -21.29
CA THR A 747 17.37 -11.24 -21.15
C THR A 747 18.37 -11.14 -19.99
N GLU A 748 19.01 -9.98 -19.81
CA GLU A 748 20.01 -9.78 -18.75
C GLU A 748 19.42 -9.85 -17.34
N PHE A 749 18.18 -9.40 -17.16
CA PHE A 749 17.52 -9.41 -15.85
C PHE A 749 16.81 -10.73 -15.50
N ILE A 750 16.65 -11.64 -16.46
CA ILE A 750 16.07 -12.98 -16.23
C ILE A 750 17.11 -14.11 -16.16
N LYS A 751 18.39 -13.82 -16.45
CA LYS A 751 19.48 -14.79 -16.27
C LYS A 751 19.60 -15.13 -14.77
N LYS A 752 19.54 -16.43 -14.46
CA LYS A 752 19.75 -16.96 -13.11
C LYS A 752 21.18 -16.75 -12.64
#